data_AF-A0AAY4DCD6-F1
#
_entry.id   AF-A0AAY4DCD6-F1
#
_cell.length_a   1.000
_cell.length_b   1.000
_cell.length_c   1.000
_cell.angle_alpha   90.00
_cell.angle_beta   90.00
_cell.angle_gamma   90.00
#
_symmetry.space_group_name_H-M   'P 1'
#
loop_
_entity.id
_entity.type
_entity.pdbx_description
1 polymer ?
#
loop_
_entity_poly.entity_id
_entity_poly.type
_entity_poly.pdbx_seq_one_letter_code
_entity_poly.pdbx_strand_id
1 'polypeptide(L)'
;MAACGRVELLALLLLLLLLSAALCSRSVQAFKSPANGAPPLQNLQLRVAGLSNAQASQSRRSGGWKLAEEAACREDLTRLCPKHTWNNNLAVLECLQDRKEETEIATDCNHLLWNYKLNLTTDSKFESVAVEVCKSTITEIKECAEEERGKGYLVSCLVDHRGNITEYQCHQYITKMTSIIFSDYRLICGFMDKCVEDINTLRCGSINTGEKDLHSQGEVIACLERALVREAEQQDHAHTIQEECKKAIMRVAELSADDFHLDRYLYFSCRDDRERFCENTQVGEGRVYKCLFNHKFEEAMSEKCRDALTTRQKLIAQDYKVSYSLTKACKADLRKYRCNLDTNMPRVREARLSYLLLCLESAVHRGRTVSGDCQGEMLDYRRMLMEDYSLSPEIVLHCRGEIDAHCSGLHRKGRTLHCLMRVSRGDKGTMDTLCQNALQALVQSADPGADYRIDRALNEACESVIQTACKHIRNGDPMILSCLMEHLYTEKMVEDCEHRLLELQYFISRDWKLDPLLYRKCQSDAARLCHTHSWNETNELMPHGAVFSCLYRHAYRTEEQGRRLSRDCKVEVQRILHQRALDVKLDPELQKRCMTDLGKWCSEKTETGQELECLQDHLEDLVTDCRDVVGNLTELESEDIQIEALLIRACEALIQSHCHEFADNQIDSGDLMECLVQNKHQKEMNDKCSVGVTHFQLVQMKDFRFSYKFKMACKDDVLKLCPNIKKKVDVVICLSTTVRNDTLQDVKEQRVSLKCRKQLRVEELEMVELDYQLMRVCKQMIKVPVPFLPLGFHTETEFGNGASGPHSLLLSPQRFCSEADAKNMLNCLKQNKNNEMMDPKCKQMITKRQITQNTDYRLNPVLRKACKADIPKFCQDILRKASDDSELEGQVISCLKLKYADQRLSSDCEDQIRVILQESALDYRLDPQLQLHCSEEITRLCAEEAAAQEQTGQVEECLKGNLLKLKHEACKKEVLNMLKESKADIFVDPVLHTACALDLKHHCAAIPPGRGRQMSCLLDALEDKRIRLQPECKKRMQDRIDMWGYAAKVTRTADGFVDLAARVLQSPSKNYILLMIALAVCMLFLIGLLCGRITKRVTRELKDR
;
A
#
# COMPACT_ATOMS: atom_id res chain seq x y z
N MET A 1 -45.86 27.65 28.21
CA MET A 1 -45.99 28.14 29.60
C MET A 1 -47.43 28.04 30.11
N ALA A 2 -47.88 26.83 30.49
CA ALA A 2 -49.08 26.48 31.28
C ALA A 2 -49.42 24.98 31.01
N ALA A 3 -48.58 24.05 31.48
CA ALA A 3 -48.73 22.63 31.12
C ALA A 3 -48.51 21.61 32.25
N CYS A 4 -48.19 22.02 33.49
CA CYS A 4 -48.10 21.05 34.58
C CYS A 4 -49.47 20.66 35.17
N GLY A 5 -50.48 21.54 35.16
CA GLY A 5 -51.77 21.25 35.82
C GLY A 5 -52.82 20.46 35.01
N ARG A 6 -52.68 20.32 33.67
CA ARG A 6 -53.78 19.78 32.82
C ARG A 6 -53.67 18.30 32.46
N VAL A 7 -52.54 17.64 32.67
CA VAL A 7 -52.32 16.26 32.22
C VAL A 7 -52.81 15.23 33.24
N GLU A 8 -52.72 15.51 34.54
CA GLU A 8 -53.18 14.58 35.57
C GLU A 8 -54.72 14.46 35.63
N LEU A 9 -55.45 15.55 35.39
CA LEU A 9 -56.92 15.53 35.38
C LEU A 9 -57.49 14.67 34.23
N LEU A 10 -56.86 14.71 33.06
CA LEU A 10 -57.26 13.91 31.89
C LEU A 10 -56.91 12.44 32.06
N ALA A 11 -55.78 12.11 32.71
CA ALA A 11 -55.40 10.74 33.02
C ALA A 11 -56.31 10.10 34.08
N LEU A 12 -56.72 10.86 35.10
CA LEU A 12 -57.71 10.43 36.11
C LEU A 12 -59.11 10.22 35.51
N LEU A 13 -59.55 11.11 34.61
CA LEU A 13 -60.81 10.96 33.87
C LEU A 13 -60.80 9.74 32.93
N LEU A 14 -59.68 9.45 32.26
CA LEU A 14 -59.52 8.26 31.43
C LEU A 14 -59.42 6.97 32.24
N LEU A 15 -58.76 6.97 33.41
CA LEU A 15 -58.72 5.81 34.30
C LEU A 15 -60.10 5.47 34.88
N LEU A 16 -60.88 6.49 35.26
CA LEU A 16 -62.26 6.31 35.75
C LEU A 16 -63.20 5.78 34.66
N LEU A 17 -62.99 6.18 33.40
CA LEU A 17 -63.73 5.63 32.25
C LEU A 17 -63.32 4.18 31.93
N LEU A 18 -62.04 3.85 32.03
CA LEU A 18 -61.53 2.49 31.75
C LEU A 18 -61.89 1.48 32.84
N LEU A 19 -62.01 1.90 34.11
CA LEU A 19 -62.45 1.05 35.21
C LEU A 19 -63.94 0.67 35.13
N SER A 20 -64.76 1.41 34.38
CA SER A 20 -66.18 1.09 34.17
C SER A 20 -66.42 0.03 33.08
N ALA A 21 -65.44 -0.22 32.20
CA ALA A 21 -65.59 -1.14 31.06
C ALA A 21 -65.05 -2.56 31.31
N ALA A 22 -64.33 -2.81 32.41
CA ALA A 22 -63.68 -4.10 32.69
C ALA A 22 -64.52 -5.08 33.53
N LEU A 23 -65.78 -4.75 33.84
CA LEU A 23 -66.74 -5.63 34.53
C LEU A 23 -67.62 -6.40 33.54
N CYS A 24 -67.04 -7.02 32.51
CA CYS A 24 -67.74 -8.03 31.73
C CYS A 24 -66.73 -8.90 30.94
N SER A 25 -66.32 -10.04 31.52
CA SER A 25 -66.05 -11.35 30.86
C SER A 25 -65.08 -12.20 31.69
N ARG A 26 -65.55 -13.38 32.11
CA ARG A 26 -64.81 -14.42 32.86
C ARG A 26 -64.14 -15.44 31.91
N SER A 27 -63.16 -16.16 32.50
CA SER A 27 -62.77 -17.59 32.32
C SER A 27 -61.72 -17.95 31.25
N VAL A 28 -60.83 -18.96 31.38
CA VAL A 28 -60.37 -19.93 32.42
C VAL A 28 -59.13 -20.67 31.82
N GLN A 29 -58.08 -20.96 32.60
CA GLN A 29 -57.39 -22.29 32.74
C GLN A 29 -55.98 -22.20 33.39
N ALA A 30 -55.73 -23.20 34.22
CA ALA A 30 -54.58 -23.42 35.11
C ALA A 30 -53.54 -24.40 34.53
N PHE A 31 -52.39 -24.57 35.21
CA PHE A 31 -51.63 -25.81 35.57
C PHE A 31 -50.14 -25.43 35.87
N LYS A 32 -49.69 -25.39 37.13
CA LYS A 32 -49.08 -26.42 38.03
C LYS A 32 -47.54 -26.29 38.18
N SER A 33 -47.09 -26.13 39.43
CA SER A 33 -45.71 -26.33 39.94
C SER A 33 -45.43 -27.81 40.28
N PRO A 34 -44.18 -28.21 40.61
CA PRO A 34 -43.71 -28.32 42.02
C PRO A 34 -42.22 -27.90 42.21
N ALA A 35 -41.75 -27.24 43.28
CA ALA A 35 -41.54 -27.58 44.70
C ALA A 35 -40.20 -28.31 45.06
N ASN A 36 -39.48 -27.70 46.03
CA ASN A 36 -38.61 -28.24 47.11
C ASN A 36 -37.06 -28.11 47.05
N GLY A 37 -36.50 -27.54 48.15
CA GLY A 37 -35.38 -28.14 48.89
C GLY A 37 -34.11 -27.29 49.12
N ALA A 38 -33.84 -26.88 50.38
CA ALA A 38 -32.50 -26.62 50.96
C ALA A 38 -32.15 -27.79 51.93
N PRO A 39 -30.97 -27.94 52.60
CA PRO A 39 -29.64 -27.24 52.63
C PRO A 39 -28.45 -28.30 52.56
N PRO A 40 -27.23 -28.23 53.20
CA PRO A 40 -26.37 -27.18 53.79
C PRO A 40 -24.82 -27.20 53.45
N LEU A 41 -24.12 -26.11 53.80
CA LEU A 41 -22.71 -25.87 54.25
C LEU A 41 -21.53 -26.85 53.97
N GLN A 42 -20.42 -26.34 53.38
CA GLN A 42 -19.03 -26.33 53.95
C GLN A 42 -17.95 -25.67 53.03
N ASN A 43 -17.17 -24.71 53.60
CA ASN A 43 -15.73 -24.35 53.46
C ASN A 43 -14.96 -24.58 52.13
N LEU A 44 -14.07 -23.71 51.60
CA LEU A 44 -12.99 -22.93 52.26
C LEU A 44 -12.35 -21.88 51.29
N GLN A 45 -12.17 -20.64 51.77
CA GLN A 45 -11.09 -19.64 51.57
C GLN A 45 -10.43 -19.36 50.19
N LEU A 46 -10.41 -18.07 49.79
CA LEU A 46 -9.19 -17.22 49.75
C LEU A 46 -9.51 -15.70 49.71
N ARG A 47 -8.57 -14.91 50.23
CA ARG A 47 -8.64 -13.49 50.69
C ARG A 47 -8.72 -12.43 49.58
N VAL A 48 -9.45 -11.33 49.83
CA VAL A 48 -9.08 -9.96 49.40
C VAL A 48 -9.50 -8.94 50.47
N ALA A 49 -8.63 -7.95 50.70
CA ALA A 49 -8.68 -6.91 51.72
C ALA A 49 -9.84 -5.92 51.54
N GLY A 50 -10.27 -5.36 52.68
CA GLY A 50 -11.50 -4.59 52.80
C GLY A 50 -11.43 -3.12 52.41
N LEU A 51 -12.61 -2.58 52.12
CA LEU A 51 -13.05 -1.22 52.39
C LEU A 51 -14.54 -1.30 52.73
N SER A 52 -14.86 -0.77 53.90
CA SER A 52 -16.11 -0.92 54.63
C SER A 52 -17.25 -0.06 54.06
N ASN A 53 -18.38 -0.71 53.76
CA ASN A 53 -19.70 -0.10 53.67
C ASN A 53 -20.07 0.55 55.01
N ALA A 54 -20.35 1.85 55.00
CA ALA A 54 -21.07 2.52 56.08
C ALA A 54 -22.54 2.68 55.67
N GLN A 55 -23.35 1.68 56.02
CA GLN A 55 -24.79 1.82 56.14
C GLN A 55 -25.09 2.92 57.17
N ALA A 56 -25.92 3.89 56.77
CA ALA A 56 -26.42 4.94 57.64
C ALA A 56 -27.20 4.35 58.82
N SER A 57 -26.59 4.41 60.00
CA SER A 57 -27.30 4.23 61.27
C SER A 57 -27.99 5.54 61.63
N GLN A 58 -29.31 5.54 61.60
CA GLN A 58 -30.11 6.59 62.24
C GLN A 58 -29.91 6.51 63.75
N SER A 59 -29.25 7.53 64.32
CA SER A 59 -29.23 7.79 65.75
C SER A 59 -29.92 9.13 66.02
N ARG A 60 -31.02 9.08 66.78
CA ARG A 60 -31.71 10.23 67.35
C ARG A 60 -30.75 11.05 68.22
N ARG A 61 -30.53 12.32 67.88
CA ARG A 61 -30.16 13.38 68.84
C ARG A 61 -30.97 14.65 68.59
N SER A 62 -31.61 15.12 69.65
CA SER A 62 -32.46 16.31 69.75
C SER A 62 -31.63 17.61 69.83
N GLY A 63 -30.68 17.79 68.91
CA GLY A 63 -30.04 19.08 68.64
C GLY A 63 -30.22 19.35 67.16
N GLY A 64 -30.83 20.49 66.80
CA GLY A 64 -31.09 20.83 65.40
C GLY A 64 -29.79 20.77 64.59
N TRP A 65 -29.82 20.02 63.48
CA TRP A 65 -28.69 19.90 62.55
C TRP A 65 -28.21 21.28 62.10
N LYS A 66 -26.90 21.56 62.22
CA LYS A 66 -26.32 22.87 61.86
C LYS A 66 -25.30 22.75 60.75
N LEU A 67 -25.44 23.58 59.72
CA LEU A 67 -24.49 23.68 58.59
C LEU A 67 -23.06 23.99 59.05
N ALA A 68 -22.90 24.79 60.11
CA ALA A 68 -21.60 25.16 60.68
C ALA A 68 -20.88 24.01 61.39
N GLU A 69 -21.61 22.96 61.79
CA GLU A 69 -21.05 21.78 62.45
C GLU A 69 -20.60 20.72 61.42
N GLU A 70 -20.91 20.91 60.14
CA GLU A 70 -20.66 19.90 59.11
C GLU A 70 -19.27 20.00 58.50
N ALA A 71 -18.57 18.86 58.46
CA ALA A 71 -17.17 18.81 58.05
C ALA A 71 -16.94 19.37 56.63
N ALA A 72 -17.90 19.18 55.73
CA ALA A 72 -17.84 19.68 54.36
C ALA A 72 -17.81 21.22 54.25
N CYS A 73 -18.50 21.93 55.15
CA CYS A 73 -18.64 23.40 55.11
C CYS A 73 -17.87 24.15 56.19
N ARG A 74 -17.36 23.46 57.22
CA ARG A 74 -16.79 24.09 58.43
C ARG A 74 -15.63 25.04 58.13
N GLU A 75 -14.74 24.64 57.22
CA GLU A 75 -13.56 25.43 56.86
C GLU A 75 -13.95 26.71 56.10
N ASP A 76 -14.82 26.58 55.09
CA ASP A 76 -15.35 27.71 54.33
C ASP A 76 -16.16 28.67 55.20
N LEU A 77 -17.00 28.16 56.09
CA LEU A 77 -17.78 28.98 57.00
C LEU A 77 -16.93 29.72 58.03
N THR A 78 -15.79 29.16 58.44
CA THR A 78 -14.84 29.82 59.34
C THR A 78 -14.07 30.93 58.64
N ARG A 79 -13.78 30.75 57.35
CA ARG A 79 -13.11 31.76 56.52
C ARG A 79 -14.05 32.90 56.13
N LEU A 80 -15.29 32.58 55.79
CA LEU A 80 -16.21 33.51 55.13
C LEU A 80 -17.23 34.15 56.07
N CYS A 81 -17.68 33.46 57.12
CA CYS A 81 -18.79 33.90 57.95
C CYS A 81 -18.41 34.06 59.43
N PRO A 82 -18.80 35.17 60.08
CA PRO A 82 -18.49 35.39 61.48
C PRO A 82 -19.26 34.42 62.40
N LYS A 83 -18.61 33.95 63.48
CA LYS A 83 -19.13 32.88 64.36
C LYS A 83 -20.53 33.10 64.95
N HIS A 84 -21.03 34.34 65.04
CA HIS A 84 -22.38 34.61 65.54
C HIS A 84 -23.48 34.16 64.58
N THR A 85 -23.18 33.99 63.30
CA THR A 85 -24.12 33.50 62.27
C THR A 85 -24.34 31.99 62.36
N TRP A 86 -23.43 31.24 62.98
CA TRP A 86 -23.41 29.76 63.02
C TRP A 86 -24.59 29.14 63.79
N ASN A 87 -25.31 29.94 64.56
CA ASN A 87 -26.44 29.47 65.37
C ASN A 87 -27.71 29.24 64.55
N ASN A 88 -27.79 29.79 63.33
CA ASN A 88 -28.95 29.67 62.47
C ASN A 88 -28.51 29.37 61.04
N ASN A 89 -28.91 28.21 60.51
CA ASN A 89 -28.61 27.80 59.14
C ASN A 89 -29.07 28.82 58.08
N LEU A 90 -30.15 29.56 58.34
CA LEU A 90 -30.62 30.60 57.43
C LEU A 90 -29.70 31.83 57.43
N ALA A 91 -29.18 32.20 58.61
CA ALA A 91 -28.21 33.30 58.75
C ALA A 91 -26.85 32.94 58.13
N VAL A 92 -26.50 31.65 58.14
CA VAL A 92 -25.33 31.12 57.42
C VAL A 92 -25.52 31.26 55.89
N LEU A 93 -26.70 30.90 55.36
CA LEU A 93 -27.00 31.05 53.94
C LEU A 93 -26.97 32.52 53.49
N GLU A 94 -27.58 33.42 54.26
CA GLU A 94 -27.60 34.86 54.00
C GLU A 94 -26.18 35.44 53.98
N CYS A 95 -25.36 35.10 54.97
CA CYS A 95 -23.94 35.50 55.02
C CYS A 95 -23.14 35.06 53.79
N LEU A 96 -23.33 33.83 53.32
CA LEU A 96 -22.65 33.31 52.14
C LEU A 96 -23.11 34.00 50.85
N GLN A 97 -24.38 34.37 50.76
CA GLN A 97 -24.93 35.07 49.59
C GLN A 97 -24.51 36.54 49.51
N ASP A 98 -24.36 37.21 50.65
CA ASP A 98 -23.90 38.59 50.70
C ASP A 98 -22.43 38.75 50.29
N ARG A 99 -21.63 37.68 50.39
CA ARG A 99 -20.19 37.65 50.04
C ARG A 99 -19.91 37.01 48.68
N LYS A 100 -20.90 36.99 47.78
CA LYS A 100 -20.88 36.25 46.50
C LYS A 100 -19.80 36.64 45.48
N GLU A 101 -19.28 37.86 45.51
CA GLU A 101 -18.32 38.36 44.51
C GLU A 101 -16.86 37.95 44.80
N GLU A 102 -16.57 37.46 46.01
CA GLU A 102 -15.19 37.20 46.48
C GLU A 102 -14.96 35.75 46.94
N THR A 103 -15.89 34.81 46.67
CA THR A 103 -15.92 33.53 47.38
C THR A 103 -15.92 32.29 46.47
N GLU A 104 -14.79 31.60 46.47
CA GLU A 104 -14.72 30.18 46.07
C GLU A 104 -15.02 29.32 47.29
N ILE A 105 -16.16 28.60 47.28
CA ILE A 105 -16.54 27.63 48.32
C ILE A 105 -16.20 26.22 47.81
N ALA A 106 -15.82 25.30 48.70
CA ALA A 106 -15.54 23.92 48.35
C ALA A 106 -16.77 23.25 47.71
N THR A 107 -16.53 22.40 46.69
CA THR A 107 -17.58 21.71 45.93
C THR A 107 -18.54 20.93 46.82
N ASP A 108 -18.01 20.31 47.88
CA ASP A 108 -18.76 19.45 48.78
C ASP A 108 -19.66 20.27 49.71
N CYS A 109 -19.18 21.45 50.13
CA CYS A 109 -20.00 22.41 50.84
C CYS A 109 -21.11 22.95 49.93
N ASN A 110 -20.78 23.33 48.69
CA ASN A 110 -21.78 23.81 47.74
C ASN A 110 -22.87 22.79 47.46
N HIS A 111 -22.52 21.51 47.29
CA HIS A 111 -23.50 20.45 47.12
C HIS A 111 -24.46 20.37 48.31
N LEU A 112 -23.90 20.43 49.52
CA LEU A 112 -24.66 20.33 50.76
C LEU A 112 -25.60 21.54 50.92
N LEU A 113 -25.11 22.74 50.62
CA LEU A 113 -25.90 23.97 50.62
C LEU A 113 -27.02 23.92 49.59
N TRP A 114 -26.74 23.39 48.39
CA TRP A 114 -27.75 23.20 47.35
C TRP A 114 -28.85 22.23 47.78
N ASN A 115 -28.49 21.06 48.32
CA ASN A 115 -29.44 20.07 48.84
C ASN A 115 -30.28 20.65 49.98
N TYR A 116 -29.66 21.44 50.86
CA TYR A 116 -30.38 22.13 51.92
C TYR A 116 -31.38 23.16 51.36
N LYS A 117 -30.98 23.99 50.39
CA LYS A 117 -31.88 24.94 49.72
C LYS A 117 -33.04 24.23 49.02
N LEU A 118 -32.79 23.12 48.34
CA LEU A 118 -33.84 22.32 47.69
C LEU A 118 -34.86 21.81 48.72
N ASN A 119 -34.40 21.23 49.83
CA ASN A 119 -35.28 20.75 50.89
C ASN A 119 -36.08 21.89 51.57
N LEU A 120 -35.55 23.11 51.60
CA LEU A 120 -36.29 24.28 52.09
C LEU A 120 -37.45 24.67 51.17
N THR A 121 -37.32 24.44 49.86
CA THR A 121 -38.40 24.75 48.91
C THR A 121 -39.64 23.88 49.10
N THR A 122 -39.46 22.64 49.57
CA THR A 122 -40.54 21.66 49.76
C THR A 122 -41.00 21.56 51.22
N ASP A 123 -40.43 22.35 52.14
CA ASP A 123 -40.83 22.33 53.54
C ASP A 123 -42.17 23.06 53.76
N SER A 124 -43.17 22.29 54.17
CA SER A 124 -44.52 22.72 54.53
C SER A 124 -44.60 23.94 55.46
N LYS A 125 -43.59 24.18 56.30
CA LYS A 125 -43.56 25.33 57.23
C LYS A 125 -43.41 26.66 56.52
N PHE A 126 -42.63 26.70 55.44
CA PHE A 126 -42.47 27.94 54.65
C PHE A 126 -43.74 28.22 53.86
N GLU A 127 -44.36 27.17 53.33
CA GLU A 127 -45.62 27.29 52.62
C GLU A 127 -46.76 27.77 53.54
N SER A 128 -46.85 27.28 54.78
CA SER A 128 -47.85 27.75 55.73
C SER A 128 -47.70 29.24 56.07
N VAL A 129 -46.45 29.72 56.20
CA VAL A 129 -46.18 31.15 56.45
C VAL A 129 -46.54 31.98 55.23
N ALA A 130 -46.28 31.50 54.01
CA ALA A 130 -46.69 32.16 52.78
C ALA A 130 -48.23 32.29 52.70
N VAL A 131 -48.98 31.25 53.06
CA VAL A 131 -50.45 31.28 53.09
C VAL A 131 -50.99 32.29 54.11
N GLU A 132 -50.36 32.41 55.26
CA GLU A 132 -50.76 33.35 56.31
C GLU A 132 -50.43 34.80 55.95
N VAL A 133 -49.24 35.05 55.43
CA VAL A 133 -48.73 36.40 55.15
C VAL A 133 -49.21 36.96 53.80
N CYS A 134 -49.43 36.11 52.80
CA CYS A 134 -49.83 36.51 51.43
C CYS A 134 -51.30 36.21 51.11
N LYS A 135 -52.16 36.09 52.13
CA LYS A 135 -53.55 35.63 51.99
C LYS A 135 -54.37 36.44 50.97
N SER A 136 -54.20 37.77 50.95
CA SER A 136 -54.91 38.68 50.03
C SER A 136 -54.42 38.50 48.59
N THR A 137 -53.10 38.48 48.42
CA THR A 137 -52.41 38.32 47.13
C THR A 137 -52.70 36.97 46.47
N ILE A 138 -52.76 35.88 47.25
CA ILE A 138 -53.10 34.55 46.74
C ILE A 138 -54.52 34.53 46.16
N THR A 139 -55.47 35.26 46.75
CA THR A 139 -56.83 35.33 46.22
C THR A 139 -56.95 36.21 44.96
N GLU A 140 -56.06 37.18 44.79
CA GLU A 140 -56.02 38.04 43.60
C GLU A 140 -55.37 37.35 42.40
N ILE A 141 -54.35 36.51 42.65
CA ILE A 141 -53.63 35.76 41.61
C ILE A 141 -54.20 34.34 41.52
N LYS A 142 -55.18 34.15 40.63
CA LYS A 142 -55.87 32.86 40.42
C LYS A 142 -54.92 31.69 40.15
N GLU A 143 -53.83 31.94 39.42
CA GLU A 143 -52.82 30.91 39.11
C GLU A 143 -52.18 30.34 40.38
N CYS A 144 -51.85 31.19 41.36
CA CYS A 144 -51.23 30.73 42.61
C CYS A 144 -52.24 30.09 43.58
N ALA A 145 -53.53 30.38 43.45
CA ALA A 145 -54.58 29.78 44.27
C ALA A 145 -54.90 28.33 43.86
N GLU A 146 -54.64 27.97 42.61
CA GLU A 146 -54.93 26.64 42.03
C GLU A 146 -53.77 25.63 42.25
N GLU A 147 -52.62 26.07 42.76
CA GLU A 147 -51.43 25.22 42.96
C GLU A 147 -51.58 24.21 44.12
N GLU A 148 -50.96 23.04 43.94
CA GLU A 148 -50.99 21.98 44.95
C GLU A 148 -50.19 22.34 46.20
N ARG A 149 -50.81 22.09 47.37
CA ARG A 149 -50.21 22.42 48.66
C ARG A 149 -49.26 21.34 49.16
N GLY A 150 -48.16 21.75 49.79
CA GLY A 150 -47.16 20.88 50.42
C GLY A 150 -46.01 20.46 49.51
N LYS A 151 -45.93 20.99 48.29
CA LYS A 151 -44.87 20.71 47.30
C LYS A 151 -44.00 21.91 46.96
N GLY A 152 -44.23 23.08 47.60
CA GLY A 152 -43.43 24.29 47.36
C GLY A 152 -43.87 25.17 46.18
N TYR A 153 -44.87 24.73 45.41
CA TYR A 153 -45.35 25.43 44.20
C TYR A 153 -45.95 26.81 44.49
N LEU A 154 -46.65 26.95 45.61
CA LEU A 154 -47.25 28.22 46.02
C LEU A 154 -46.20 29.32 46.21
N VAL A 155 -45.10 29.01 46.90
CA VAL A 155 -44.04 29.98 47.18
C VAL A 155 -43.33 30.40 45.89
N SER A 156 -43.09 29.46 44.97
CA SER A 156 -42.54 29.77 43.65
C SER A 156 -43.46 30.68 42.84
N CYS A 157 -44.76 30.39 42.82
CA CYS A 157 -45.73 31.20 42.08
C CYS A 157 -45.78 32.66 42.59
N LEU A 158 -45.68 32.85 43.91
CA LEU A 158 -45.64 34.16 44.54
C LEU A 158 -44.33 34.92 44.25
N VAL A 159 -43.18 34.22 44.18
CA VAL A 159 -41.90 34.81 43.79
C VAL A 159 -41.93 35.35 42.35
N ASP A 160 -42.52 34.61 41.41
CA ASP A 160 -42.65 35.04 40.01
C ASP A 160 -43.49 36.32 39.87
N HIS A 161 -44.51 36.45 40.71
CA HIS A 161 -45.40 37.60 40.74
C HIS A 161 -44.96 38.69 41.73
N ARG A 162 -43.70 38.67 42.21
CA ARG A 162 -43.17 39.63 43.20
C ARG A 162 -43.45 41.09 42.83
N GLY A 163 -43.38 41.44 41.55
CA GLY A 163 -43.67 42.79 41.04
C GLY A 163 -45.15 43.21 41.14
N ASN A 164 -46.07 42.25 41.21
CA ASN A 164 -47.51 42.46 41.31
C ASN A 164 -48.02 42.45 42.77
N ILE A 165 -47.16 42.12 43.74
CA ILE A 165 -47.49 42.08 45.17
C ILE A 165 -47.47 43.50 45.74
N THR A 166 -48.65 44.03 46.05
CA THR A 166 -48.81 45.37 46.65
C THR A 166 -48.73 45.35 48.18
N GLU A 167 -49.01 44.20 48.82
CA GLU A 167 -48.97 44.04 50.28
C GLU A 167 -47.53 44.03 50.80
N TYR A 168 -47.17 44.99 51.65
CA TYR A 168 -45.80 45.18 52.14
C TYR A 168 -45.24 43.95 52.89
N GLN A 169 -46.04 43.32 53.75
CA GLN A 169 -45.60 42.16 54.53
C GLN A 169 -45.34 40.94 53.64
N CYS A 170 -46.25 40.67 52.69
CA CYS A 170 -46.07 39.64 51.68
C CYS A 170 -44.87 39.95 50.78
N HIS A 171 -44.72 41.19 50.29
CA HIS A 171 -43.59 41.59 49.45
C HIS A 171 -42.24 41.43 50.18
N GLN A 172 -42.16 41.79 51.47
CA GLN A 172 -40.96 41.59 52.27
C GLN A 172 -40.65 40.11 52.50
N TYR A 173 -41.66 39.31 52.82
CA TYR A 173 -41.50 37.88 52.99
C TYR A 173 -41.02 37.23 51.70
N ILE A 174 -41.68 37.50 50.57
CA ILE A 174 -41.31 36.98 49.25
C ILE A 174 -39.94 37.48 48.81
N THR A 175 -39.57 38.73 49.09
CA THR A 175 -38.22 39.26 48.79
C THR A 175 -37.13 38.49 49.56
N LYS A 176 -37.37 38.18 50.84
CA LYS A 176 -36.46 37.33 51.64
C LYS A 176 -36.46 35.88 51.16
N MET A 177 -37.63 35.33 50.81
CA MET A 177 -37.70 33.98 50.26
C MET A 177 -36.99 33.87 48.92
N THR A 178 -37.04 34.92 48.07
CA THR A 178 -36.32 34.99 46.80
C THR A 178 -34.81 35.00 46.99
N SER A 179 -34.29 35.57 48.08
CA SER A 179 -32.86 35.48 48.36
C SER A 179 -32.47 34.08 48.83
N ILE A 180 -33.32 33.38 49.58
CA ILE A 180 -33.01 32.06 50.15
C ILE A 180 -33.23 30.90 49.16
N ILE A 181 -34.31 30.95 48.39
CA ILE A 181 -34.74 29.94 47.41
C ILE A 181 -34.12 30.23 46.03
N PHE A 182 -34.07 29.22 45.16
CA PHE A 182 -33.72 29.38 43.75
C PHE A 182 -34.65 30.35 43.03
N SER A 183 -34.08 31.32 42.30
CA SER A 183 -34.82 32.28 41.47
C SER A 183 -35.57 31.63 40.29
N ASP A 184 -35.25 30.38 39.94
CA ASP A 184 -35.71 29.70 38.70
C ASP A 184 -36.54 28.42 38.93
N TYR A 185 -37.20 28.29 40.07
CA TYR A 185 -37.88 27.05 40.48
C TYR A 185 -39.01 26.58 39.54
N ARG A 186 -39.61 27.52 38.79
CA ARG A 186 -40.77 27.28 37.90
C ARG A 186 -40.49 26.35 36.71
N LEU A 187 -39.24 26.21 36.26
CA LEU A 187 -38.92 25.47 35.03
C LEU A 187 -38.89 23.94 35.22
N ILE A 188 -38.98 23.43 36.45
CA ILE A 188 -38.50 22.08 36.82
C ILE A 188 -39.45 21.34 37.78
N CYS A 189 -40.72 21.73 37.91
CA CYS A 189 -41.66 21.00 38.76
C CYS A 189 -41.78 19.52 38.31
N GLY A 190 -41.38 18.59 39.19
CA GLY A 190 -41.33 17.14 38.92
C GLY A 190 -40.11 16.64 38.13
N PHE A 191 -39.22 17.52 37.64
CA PHE A 191 -37.94 17.11 37.04
C PHE A 191 -36.90 16.80 38.13
N MET A 192 -36.78 17.67 39.16
CA MET A 192 -35.83 17.39 40.26
C MET A 192 -36.17 16.07 40.94
N ASP A 193 -37.44 15.81 41.25
CA ASP A 193 -37.89 14.59 41.93
C ASP A 193 -37.45 13.31 41.20
N LYS A 194 -37.44 13.33 39.86
CA LYS A 194 -37.02 12.21 39.01
C LYS A 194 -35.50 12.07 38.88
N CYS A 195 -34.74 13.12 39.19
CA CYS A 195 -33.30 13.20 39.00
C CYS A 195 -32.50 13.33 40.32
N VAL A 196 -33.15 13.36 41.49
CA VAL A 196 -32.48 13.60 42.79
C VAL A 196 -31.32 12.63 43.02
N GLU A 197 -31.49 11.36 42.69
CA GLU A 197 -30.47 10.33 42.94
C GLU A 197 -29.23 10.54 42.05
N ASP A 198 -29.46 10.86 40.77
CA ASP A 198 -28.39 11.17 39.82
C ASP A 198 -27.68 12.50 40.16
N ILE A 199 -28.43 13.53 40.60
CA ILE A 199 -27.87 14.82 41.04
C ILE A 199 -26.94 14.64 42.24
N ASN A 200 -27.33 13.82 43.21
CA ASN A 200 -26.52 13.54 44.40
C ASN A 200 -25.27 12.72 44.04
N THR A 201 -25.42 11.72 43.17
CA THR A 201 -24.32 10.86 42.75
C THR A 201 -23.28 11.63 41.93
N LEU A 202 -23.73 12.45 40.98
CA LEU A 202 -22.88 13.28 40.13
C LEU A 202 -22.42 14.59 40.80
N ARG A 203 -22.92 14.90 42.00
CA ARG A 203 -22.71 16.16 42.71
C ARG A 203 -23.04 17.41 41.87
N CYS A 204 -24.05 17.34 41.02
CA CYS A 204 -24.43 18.44 40.12
C CYS A 204 -24.90 19.71 40.86
N GLY A 205 -25.21 19.63 42.16
CA GLY A 205 -25.49 20.81 43.00
C GLY A 205 -24.26 21.66 43.38
N SER A 206 -23.04 21.26 43.00
CA SER A 206 -21.77 21.88 43.40
C SER A 206 -21.22 22.97 42.46
N ILE A 207 -21.98 23.41 41.46
CA ILE A 207 -21.43 24.20 40.35
C ILE A 207 -21.22 25.65 40.81
N ASN A 208 -19.96 26.07 40.92
CA ASN A 208 -19.55 27.44 41.20
C ASN A 208 -19.50 28.26 39.91
N THR A 209 -20.22 29.38 39.85
CA THR A 209 -20.10 30.36 38.77
C THR A 209 -19.88 31.74 39.36
N GLY A 210 -18.84 32.45 38.91
CA GLY A 210 -18.57 33.84 39.28
C GLY A 210 -19.58 34.88 38.75
N GLU A 211 -20.88 34.56 38.67
CA GLU A 211 -21.96 35.51 38.39
C GLU A 211 -23.15 35.32 39.36
N LYS A 212 -24.03 36.33 39.42
CA LYS A 212 -24.90 36.81 40.53
C LYS A 212 -25.62 35.83 41.48
N ASP A 213 -25.79 34.54 41.16
CA ASP A 213 -26.51 33.55 41.98
C ASP A 213 -25.65 32.29 42.22
N LEU A 214 -25.24 32.04 43.47
CA LEU A 214 -24.34 30.93 43.87
C LEU A 214 -24.88 29.51 43.57
N HIS A 215 -26.17 29.36 43.32
CA HIS A 215 -26.80 28.07 43.03
C HIS A 215 -27.97 28.27 42.06
N SER A 216 -27.78 27.91 40.78
CA SER A 216 -28.80 28.00 39.73
C SER A 216 -29.33 26.62 39.37
N GLN A 217 -30.64 26.48 39.13
CA GLN A 217 -31.22 25.21 38.68
C GLN A 217 -30.85 24.89 37.23
N GLY A 218 -30.62 25.92 36.40
CA GLY A 218 -30.14 25.75 35.03
C GLY A 218 -28.77 25.07 34.97
N GLU A 219 -27.88 25.36 35.93
CA GLU A 219 -26.56 24.72 36.03
C GLU A 219 -26.68 23.23 36.37
N VAL A 220 -27.63 22.87 37.24
CA VAL A 220 -27.90 21.46 37.57
C VAL A 220 -28.38 20.71 36.34
N ILE A 221 -29.31 21.29 35.56
CA ILE A 221 -29.73 20.71 34.28
C ILE A 221 -28.52 20.57 33.35
N ALA A 222 -27.71 21.62 33.18
CA ALA A 222 -26.54 21.58 32.30
C ALA A 222 -25.54 20.49 32.72
N CYS A 223 -25.34 20.26 34.02
CA CYS A 223 -24.51 19.15 34.50
C CYS A 223 -25.11 17.78 34.19
N LEU A 224 -26.41 17.61 34.38
CA LEU A 224 -27.12 16.37 34.01
C LEU A 224 -27.11 16.13 32.50
N GLU A 225 -27.30 17.17 31.69
CA GLU A 225 -27.18 17.12 30.22
C GLU A 225 -25.78 16.70 29.78
N ARG A 226 -24.72 17.28 30.38
CA ARG A 226 -23.34 16.83 30.12
C ARG A 226 -23.10 15.41 30.56
N ALA A 227 -23.65 14.97 31.68
CA ALA A 227 -23.53 13.59 32.14
C ALA A 227 -24.23 12.61 31.19
N LEU A 228 -25.41 12.98 30.67
CA LEU A 228 -26.14 12.20 29.66
C LEU A 228 -25.33 12.05 28.37
N VAL A 229 -24.69 13.14 27.94
CA VAL A 229 -23.77 13.13 26.79
C VAL A 229 -22.56 12.22 27.04
N ARG A 230 -21.93 12.29 28.22
CA ARG A 230 -20.78 11.44 28.58
C ARG A 230 -21.14 9.96 28.67
N GLU A 231 -22.34 9.65 29.13
CA GLU A 231 -22.87 8.29 29.15
C GLU A 231 -22.99 7.74 27.71
N ALA A 232 -23.52 8.54 26.78
CA ALA A 232 -23.65 8.14 25.38
C ALA A 232 -22.30 7.96 24.66
N GLU A 233 -21.26 8.71 25.07
CA GLU A 233 -19.89 8.57 24.58
C GLU A 233 -19.12 7.38 25.22
N GLN A 234 -19.73 6.64 26.15
CA GLN A 234 -19.12 5.54 26.90
C GLN A 234 -17.72 5.88 27.44
N GLN A 235 -17.55 7.08 27.99
CA GLN A 235 -16.29 7.46 28.62
C GLN A 235 -16.03 6.60 29.87
N ASP A 236 -14.79 6.17 30.07
CA ASP A 236 -14.37 5.40 31.24
C ASP A 236 -14.84 6.10 32.53
N HIS A 237 -15.52 5.36 33.42
CA HIS A 237 -16.10 5.84 34.69
C HIS A 237 -17.36 6.73 34.58
N ALA A 238 -18.06 6.76 33.45
CA ALA A 238 -19.34 7.47 33.33
C ALA A 238 -20.44 6.80 34.19
N HIS A 239 -21.15 7.61 34.98
CA HIS A 239 -22.32 7.19 35.75
C HIS A 239 -23.53 6.99 34.82
N THR A 240 -24.23 5.87 34.96
CA THR A 240 -25.45 5.57 34.20
C THR A 240 -26.63 6.32 34.81
N ILE A 241 -27.21 7.26 34.07
CA ILE A 241 -28.36 8.05 34.52
C ILE A 241 -29.62 7.18 34.53
N GLN A 242 -30.52 7.39 35.48
CA GLN A 242 -31.78 6.67 35.54
C GLN A 242 -32.68 7.00 34.34
N GLU A 243 -33.37 5.99 33.78
CA GLU A 243 -34.23 6.15 32.60
C GLU A 243 -35.34 7.19 32.77
N GLU A 244 -35.86 7.37 33.99
CA GLU A 244 -36.84 8.43 34.28
C GLU A 244 -36.21 9.82 34.24
N CYS A 245 -34.99 9.96 34.77
CA CYS A 245 -34.23 11.19 34.72
C CYS A 245 -33.82 11.53 33.29
N LYS A 246 -33.34 10.56 32.49
CA LYS A 246 -33.01 10.75 31.06
C LYS A 246 -34.18 11.34 30.28
N LYS A 247 -35.38 10.75 30.42
CA LYS A 247 -36.60 11.26 29.77
C LYS A 247 -36.96 12.65 30.25
N ALA A 248 -36.75 12.94 31.53
CA ALA A 248 -36.99 14.27 32.08
C ALA A 248 -36.01 15.31 31.51
N ILE A 249 -34.73 14.98 31.37
CA ILE A 249 -33.69 15.83 30.74
C ILE A 249 -34.07 16.14 29.30
N MET A 250 -34.33 15.11 28.49
CA MET A 250 -34.71 15.30 27.09
C MET A 250 -36.02 16.09 26.95
N ARG A 251 -36.96 15.92 27.88
CA ARG A 251 -38.21 16.68 27.90
C ARG A 251 -38.00 18.16 28.22
N VAL A 252 -37.14 18.48 29.18
CA VAL A 252 -36.77 19.87 29.49
C VAL A 252 -36.08 20.50 28.28
N ALA A 253 -35.16 19.76 27.65
CA ALA A 253 -34.48 20.22 26.44
C ALA A 253 -35.45 20.46 25.27
N GLU A 254 -36.46 19.61 25.08
CA GLU A 254 -37.54 19.82 24.10
C GLU A 254 -38.38 21.08 24.40
N LEU A 255 -38.72 21.31 25.68
CA LEU A 255 -39.54 22.46 26.09
C LEU A 255 -38.79 23.79 25.97
N SER A 256 -37.47 23.79 26.11
CA SER A 256 -36.62 24.98 25.93
C SER A 256 -36.21 25.23 24.47
N ALA A 257 -36.58 24.36 23.53
CA ALA A 257 -36.10 24.41 22.15
C ALA A 257 -36.59 25.60 21.30
N ASP A 258 -37.72 26.20 21.65
CA ASP A 258 -38.34 27.29 20.87
C ASP A 258 -37.60 28.62 21.05
N ASP A 259 -37.18 28.93 22.28
CA ASP A 259 -36.59 30.21 22.64
C ASP A 259 -35.40 30.02 23.58
N PHE A 260 -34.24 30.55 23.19
CA PHE A 260 -33.00 30.43 23.96
C PHE A 260 -33.07 31.11 25.34
N HIS A 261 -34.00 32.05 25.58
CA HIS A 261 -34.24 32.62 26.91
C HIS A 261 -34.82 31.60 27.90
N LEU A 262 -35.46 30.54 27.39
CA LEU A 262 -36.01 29.46 28.23
C LEU A 262 -34.91 28.52 28.72
N ASP A 263 -33.79 28.46 28.02
CA ASP A 263 -32.59 27.75 28.44
C ASP A 263 -31.68 28.71 29.22
N ARG A 264 -31.91 28.77 30.52
CA ARG A 264 -31.22 29.75 31.38
C ARG A 264 -29.71 29.59 31.35
N TYR A 265 -29.20 28.36 31.37
CA TYR A 265 -27.76 28.11 31.35
C TYR A 265 -27.13 28.63 30.05
N LEU A 266 -27.75 28.29 28.92
CA LEU A 266 -27.29 28.72 27.61
C LEU A 266 -27.45 30.24 27.42
N TYR A 267 -28.54 30.83 27.89
CA TYR A 267 -28.76 32.27 27.86
C TYR A 267 -27.60 33.02 28.53
N PHE A 268 -27.24 32.68 29.77
CA PHE A 268 -26.12 33.36 30.45
C PHE A 268 -24.77 33.07 29.81
N SER A 269 -24.58 31.86 29.29
CA SER A 269 -23.34 31.47 28.61
C SER A 269 -23.15 32.19 27.28
N CYS A 270 -24.24 32.53 26.56
CA CYS A 270 -24.22 33.05 25.20
C CYS A 270 -24.78 34.47 25.03
N ARG A 271 -25.24 35.16 26.08
CA ARG A 271 -25.90 36.49 25.94
C ARG A 271 -25.04 37.51 25.18
N ASP A 272 -23.76 37.61 25.53
CA ASP A 272 -22.86 38.62 24.96
C ASP A 272 -22.51 38.24 23.51
N ASP A 273 -22.38 36.95 23.22
CA ASP A 273 -22.16 36.43 21.87
C ASP A 273 -23.42 36.61 20.98
N ARG A 274 -24.62 36.47 21.54
CA ARG A 274 -25.89 36.74 20.85
C ARG A 274 -25.97 38.20 20.42
N GLU A 275 -25.59 39.15 21.28
CA GLU A 275 -25.55 40.57 20.91
C GLU A 275 -24.51 40.84 19.82
N ARG A 276 -23.36 40.17 19.85
CA ARG A 276 -22.28 40.39 18.86
C ARG A 276 -22.60 39.81 17.48
N PHE A 277 -23.13 38.60 17.42
CA PHE A 277 -23.33 37.88 16.16
C PHE A 277 -24.78 37.90 15.65
N CYS A 278 -25.76 37.96 16.56
CA CYS A 278 -27.16 37.68 16.27
C CYS A 278 -28.11 38.81 16.73
N GLU A 279 -27.64 40.05 16.82
CA GLU A 279 -28.40 41.23 17.29
C GLU A 279 -29.77 41.35 16.60
N ASN A 280 -29.79 41.25 15.27
CA ASN A 280 -30.98 41.41 14.42
C ASN A 280 -31.85 40.15 14.31
N THR A 281 -31.47 39.05 14.96
CA THR A 281 -32.21 37.79 14.87
C THR A 281 -33.43 37.82 15.79
N GLN A 282 -34.61 37.59 15.23
CA GLN A 282 -35.86 37.52 15.99
C GLN A 282 -35.87 36.28 16.90
N VAL A 283 -36.25 36.51 18.15
CA VAL A 283 -36.42 35.48 19.19
C VAL A 283 -37.57 34.52 18.84
N GLY A 284 -37.47 33.26 19.26
CA GLY A 284 -38.47 32.21 19.00
C GLY A 284 -38.18 31.37 17.75
N GLU A 285 -38.92 30.26 17.62
CA GLU A 285 -38.80 29.24 16.58
C GLU A 285 -37.41 28.59 16.44
N GLY A 286 -36.57 28.69 17.47
CA GLY A 286 -35.20 28.20 17.46
C GLY A 286 -34.24 29.04 16.59
N ARG A 287 -34.64 30.22 16.10
CA ARG A 287 -33.82 31.03 15.19
C ARG A 287 -32.51 31.52 15.81
N VAL A 288 -32.53 31.88 17.09
CA VAL A 288 -31.32 32.33 17.80
C VAL A 288 -30.32 31.17 17.95
N TYR A 289 -30.79 29.96 18.30
CA TYR A 289 -29.94 28.77 18.30
C TYR A 289 -29.29 28.55 16.93
N LYS A 290 -30.08 28.61 15.85
CA LYS A 290 -29.59 28.46 14.48
C LYS A 290 -28.51 29.48 14.12
N CYS A 291 -28.71 30.75 14.48
CA CYS A 291 -27.71 31.80 14.28
C CYS A 291 -26.42 31.53 15.07
N LEU A 292 -26.53 31.20 16.36
CA LEU A 292 -25.40 30.90 17.22
C LEU A 292 -24.62 29.66 16.74
N PHE A 293 -25.29 28.62 16.23
CA PHE A 293 -24.63 27.46 15.65
C PHE A 293 -23.77 27.82 14.44
N ASN A 294 -24.25 28.70 13.55
CA ASN A 294 -23.49 29.14 12.37
C ASN A 294 -22.21 29.91 12.75
N HIS A 295 -22.22 30.63 13.88
CA HIS A 295 -21.06 31.39 14.38
C HIS A 295 -20.25 30.65 15.46
N LYS A 296 -20.61 29.41 15.80
CA LYS A 296 -20.00 28.62 16.88
C LYS A 296 -18.48 28.54 16.78
N PHE A 297 -17.93 28.48 15.56
CA PHE A 297 -16.50 28.31 15.31
C PHE A 297 -15.71 29.60 15.09
N GLU A 298 -16.36 30.77 15.14
CA GLU A 298 -15.67 32.07 15.06
C GLU A 298 -14.75 32.29 16.27
N GLU A 299 -13.64 33.02 16.07
CA GLU A 299 -12.66 33.29 17.13
C GLU A 299 -13.23 34.19 18.24
N ALA A 300 -14.11 35.13 17.88
CA ALA A 300 -14.73 36.06 18.82
C ALA A 300 -15.84 35.44 19.70
N MET A 301 -16.20 34.17 19.47
CA MET A 301 -17.19 33.42 20.26
C MET A 301 -16.59 32.90 21.57
N SER A 302 -17.23 33.18 22.70
CA SER A 302 -16.76 32.74 24.02
C SER A 302 -16.70 31.21 24.15
N GLU A 303 -15.71 30.70 24.90
CA GLU A 303 -15.58 29.24 25.15
C GLU A 303 -16.80 28.69 25.90
N LYS A 304 -17.32 29.44 26.88
CA LYS A 304 -18.52 29.06 27.64
C LYS A 304 -19.73 28.88 26.71
N CYS A 305 -19.98 29.81 25.80
CA CYS A 305 -21.07 29.67 24.84
C CYS A 305 -20.83 28.49 23.89
N ARG A 306 -19.60 28.33 23.39
CA ARG A 306 -19.23 27.23 22.49
C ARG A 306 -19.49 25.86 23.11
N ASP A 307 -19.15 25.68 24.38
CA ASP A 307 -19.37 24.42 25.11
C ASP A 307 -20.86 24.17 25.38
N ALA A 308 -21.62 25.21 25.73
CA ALA A 308 -23.07 25.13 25.90
C ALA A 308 -23.77 24.75 24.58
N LEU A 309 -23.41 25.39 23.47
CA LEU A 309 -23.93 25.06 22.14
C LEU A 309 -23.55 23.64 21.70
N THR A 310 -22.33 23.19 22.01
CA THR A 310 -21.89 21.82 21.72
C THR A 310 -22.73 20.79 22.47
N THR A 311 -22.94 21.01 23.77
CA THR A 311 -23.78 20.14 24.60
C THR A 311 -25.20 20.07 24.03
N ARG A 312 -25.77 21.22 23.67
CA ARG A 312 -27.08 21.33 23.02
C ARG A 312 -27.14 20.54 21.70
N GLN A 313 -26.16 20.67 20.81
CA GLN A 313 -26.11 19.93 19.55
C GLN A 313 -26.00 18.41 19.76
N LYS A 314 -25.26 17.96 20.77
CA LYS A 314 -25.16 16.53 21.12
C LYS A 314 -26.51 15.97 21.62
N LEU A 315 -27.28 16.74 22.39
CA LEU A 315 -28.65 16.35 22.76
C LEU A 315 -29.55 16.25 21.53
N ILE A 316 -29.44 17.16 20.55
CA ILE A 316 -30.21 17.08 19.30
C ILE A 316 -29.83 15.84 18.48
N ALA A 317 -28.56 15.43 18.47
CA ALA A 317 -28.13 14.20 17.80
C ALA A 317 -28.78 12.95 18.41
N GLN A 318 -28.96 12.92 19.74
CA GLN A 318 -29.63 11.85 20.47
C GLN A 318 -31.15 11.83 20.25
N ASP A 319 -31.83 12.99 20.33
CA ASP A 319 -33.25 13.14 19.98
C ASP A 319 -33.48 14.42 19.18
N TYR A 320 -33.92 14.25 17.93
CA TYR A 320 -34.19 15.37 17.02
C TYR A 320 -35.25 16.35 17.55
N LYS A 321 -36.12 15.92 18.49
CA LYS A 321 -37.17 16.76 19.08
C LYS A 321 -36.64 17.95 19.87
N VAL A 322 -35.40 17.87 20.34
CA VAL A 322 -34.70 18.98 21.01
C VAL A 322 -34.49 20.17 20.05
N SER A 323 -34.64 19.95 18.74
CA SER A 323 -34.72 21.00 17.74
C SER A 323 -36.16 21.36 17.41
N TYR A 324 -36.56 22.60 17.76
CA TYR A 324 -37.88 23.11 17.43
C TYR A 324 -38.05 23.34 15.92
N SER A 325 -37.07 23.96 15.27
CA SER A 325 -37.12 24.30 13.84
C SER A 325 -37.27 23.06 12.96
N LEU A 326 -36.46 22.03 13.22
CA LEU A 326 -36.49 20.75 12.52
C LEU A 326 -37.82 20.02 12.76
N THR A 327 -38.25 19.94 14.03
CA THR A 327 -39.50 19.24 14.39
C THR A 327 -40.71 19.92 13.76
N LYS A 328 -40.75 21.27 13.73
CA LYS A 328 -41.83 22.04 13.12
C LYS A 328 -41.84 21.85 11.60
N ALA A 329 -40.70 22.00 10.93
CA ALA A 329 -40.59 21.91 9.48
C ALA A 329 -40.89 20.49 8.97
N CYS A 330 -40.35 19.46 9.60
CA CYS A 330 -40.48 18.08 9.14
C CYS A 330 -41.72 17.34 9.64
N LYS A 331 -42.53 17.94 10.55
CA LYS A 331 -43.68 17.28 11.18
C LYS A 331 -44.65 16.60 10.21
N ALA A 332 -44.98 17.30 9.11
CA ALA A 332 -45.93 16.79 8.11
C ALA A 332 -45.31 15.63 7.31
N ASP A 333 -44.05 15.76 6.91
CA ASP A 333 -43.34 14.77 6.11
C ASP A 333 -43.07 13.48 6.91
N LEU A 334 -42.69 13.60 8.19
CA LEU A 334 -42.49 12.45 9.09
C LEU A 334 -43.76 11.60 9.22
N ARG A 335 -44.92 12.25 9.38
CA ARG A 335 -46.22 11.57 9.45
C ARG A 335 -46.60 10.94 8.11
N LYS A 336 -46.36 11.67 7.01
CA LYS A 336 -46.67 11.22 5.65
C LYS A 336 -45.88 9.98 5.25
N TYR A 337 -44.59 9.92 5.60
CA TYR A 337 -43.69 8.83 5.22
C TYR A 337 -43.51 7.77 6.31
N ARG A 338 -44.18 7.91 7.46
CA ARG A 338 -44.13 6.99 8.60
C ARG A 338 -42.70 6.77 9.11
N CYS A 339 -41.94 7.85 9.24
CA CYS A 339 -40.60 7.82 9.85
C CYS A 339 -40.64 7.71 11.39
N ASN A 340 -41.69 7.10 11.95
CA ASN A 340 -41.86 6.94 13.40
C ASN A 340 -41.42 5.54 13.83
N LEU A 341 -40.71 5.48 14.95
CA LEU A 341 -40.07 4.30 15.57
C LEU A 341 -41.02 3.26 16.20
N ASP A 342 -42.31 3.25 15.84
CA ASP A 342 -43.26 2.29 16.42
C ASP A 342 -43.49 1.13 15.45
N THR A 343 -42.55 0.18 15.40
CA THR A 343 -42.82 -1.26 15.24
C THR A 343 -41.52 -2.10 15.28
N ASN A 344 -41.35 -2.88 16.35
CA ASN A 344 -40.64 -4.18 16.39
C ASN A 344 -39.12 -4.27 16.09
N MET A 345 -38.26 -3.41 16.68
CA MET A 345 -36.86 -3.78 16.93
C MET A 345 -36.40 -3.44 18.36
N PRO A 346 -35.85 -4.38 19.15
CA PRO A 346 -35.50 -4.13 20.56
C PRO A 346 -34.15 -3.42 20.79
N ARG A 347 -33.45 -2.93 19.75
CA ARG A 347 -32.05 -2.46 19.88
C ARG A 347 -31.79 -0.96 19.72
N VAL A 348 -32.78 -0.13 19.39
CA VAL A 348 -32.59 1.35 19.36
C VAL A 348 -33.85 2.01 19.91
N ARG A 349 -33.81 2.41 21.18
CA ARG A 349 -34.97 2.97 21.91
C ARG A 349 -35.06 4.49 21.88
N GLU A 350 -34.34 5.17 20.99
CA GLU A 350 -34.27 6.64 20.97
C GLU A 350 -34.45 7.18 19.55
N ALA A 351 -35.14 8.33 19.44
CA ALA A 351 -35.45 9.02 18.20
C ALA A 351 -34.23 9.75 17.63
N ARG A 352 -33.19 8.98 17.28
CA ARG A 352 -31.91 9.50 16.78
C ARG A 352 -32.10 10.33 15.51
N LEU A 353 -31.38 11.45 15.45
CA LEU A 353 -31.36 12.35 14.30
C LEU A 353 -30.95 11.64 13.01
N SER A 354 -29.93 10.77 13.07
CA SER A 354 -29.42 10.00 11.93
C SER A 354 -30.51 9.15 11.28
N TYR A 355 -31.36 8.49 12.06
CA TYR A 355 -32.47 7.69 11.53
C TYR A 355 -33.50 8.55 10.80
N LEU A 356 -33.83 9.72 11.36
CA LEU A 356 -34.76 10.67 10.73
C LEU A 356 -34.23 11.15 9.37
N LEU A 357 -32.95 11.53 9.32
CA LEU A 357 -32.31 12.00 8.09
C LEU A 357 -32.36 10.91 7.01
N LEU A 358 -31.90 9.70 7.34
CA LEU A 358 -31.91 8.55 6.43
C LEU A 358 -33.34 8.17 5.98
N CYS A 359 -34.35 8.25 6.85
CA CYS A 359 -35.73 7.92 6.49
C CYS A 359 -36.32 8.90 5.47
N LEU A 360 -36.19 10.20 5.73
CA LEU A 360 -36.70 11.25 4.84
C LEU A 360 -35.93 11.28 3.51
N GLU A 361 -34.63 11.06 3.55
CA GLU A 361 -33.78 10.93 2.38
C GLU A 361 -34.17 9.74 1.51
N SER A 362 -34.44 8.58 2.12
CA SER A 362 -34.99 7.43 1.39
C SER A 362 -36.31 7.76 0.69
N ALA A 363 -37.14 8.63 1.27
CA ALA A 363 -38.36 9.09 0.62
C ALA A 363 -38.04 9.99 -0.59
N VAL A 364 -37.07 10.91 -0.48
CA VAL A 364 -36.61 11.77 -1.58
C VAL A 364 -36.07 10.93 -2.74
N HIS A 365 -35.21 9.93 -2.47
CA HIS A 365 -34.66 9.06 -3.52
C HIS A 365 -35.70 8.20 -4.23
N ARG A 366 -36.83 7.88 -3.58
CA ARG A 366 -37.97 7.19 -4.20
C ARG A 366 -38.85 8.12 -5.05
N GLY A 367 -38.41 9.34 -5.32
CA GLY A 367 -39.14 10.35 -6.08
C GLY A 367 -40.32 10.96 -5.31
N ARG A 368 -40.35 10.85 -3.98
CA ARG A 368 -41.40 11.45 -3.14
C ARG A 368 -40.96 12.86 -2.75
N THR A 369 -41.93 13.78 -2.65
CA THR A 369 -41.67 15.19 -2.36
C THR A 369 -41.64 15.45 -0.85
N VAL A 370 -40.50 15.87 -0.31
CA VAL A 370 -40.38 16.43 1.04
C VAL A 370 -40.53 17.95 0.94
N SER A 371 -41.08 18.61 1.97
CA SER A 371 -41.24 20.07 1.98
C SER A 371 -39.88 20.77 1.92
N GLY A 372 -39.82 21.91 1.19
CA GLY A 372 -38.58 22.69 1.06
C GLY A 372 -38.05 23.18 2.41
N ASP A 373 -38.94 23.53 3.34
CA ASP A 373 -38.57 23.94 4.69
C ASP A 373 -37.92 22.79 5.48
N CYS A 374 -38.48 21.57 5.39
CA CYS A 374 -37.88 20.40 6.03
C CYS A 374 -36.53 20.04 5.40
N GLN A 375 -36.42 20.09 4.07
CA GLN A 375 -35.15 19.86 3.36
C GLN A 375 -34.08 20.88 3.77
N GLY A 376 -34.44 22.16 3.93
CA GLY A 376 -33.53 23.20 4.42
C GLY A 376 -33.01 22.90 5.82
N GLU A 377 -33.89 22.53 6.76
CA GLU A 377 -33.46 22.14 8.10
C GLU A 377 -32.60 20.88 8.08
N MET A 378 -32.96 19.86 7.28
CA MET A 378 -32.13 18.65 7.11
C MET A 378 -30.71 19.00 6.65
N LEU A 379 -30.56 19.90 5.67
CA LEU A 379 -29.26 20.35 5.18
C LEU A 379 -28.44 21.05 6.27
N ASP A 380 -29.06 21.86 7.12
CA ASP A 380 -28.37 22.53 8.22
C ASP A 380 -27.84 21.52 9.26
N TYR A 381 -28.64 20.51 9.61
CA TYR A 381 -28.20 19.44 10.53
C TYR A 381 -27.11 18.56 9.93
N ARG A 382 -27.19 18.23 8.64
CA ARG A 382 -26.14 17.51 7.92
C ARG A 382 -24.82 18.30 7.93
N ARG A 383 -24.88 19.62 7.69
CA ARG A 383 -23.70 20.50 7.78
C ARG A 383 -23.10 20.47 9.18
N MET A 384 -23.92 20.58 10.23
CA MET A 384 -23.41 20.53 11.61
C MET A 384 -22.68 19.21 11.91
N LEU A 385 -23.20 18.07 11.43
CA LEU A 385 -22.56 16.75 11.58
C LEU A 385 -21.19 16.67 10.86
N MET A 386 -21.05 17.33 9.71
CA MET A 386 -19.79 17.39 8.96
C MET A 386 -18.81 18.47 9.45
N GLU A 387 -19.30 19.48 10.18
CA GLU A 387 -18.43 20.51 10.76
C GLU A 387 -17.82 20.08 12.10
N ASP A 388 -18.55 19.26 12.89
CA ASP A 388 -18.20 18.88 14.25
C ASP A 388 -18.35 17.37 14.48
N TYR A 389 -17.21 16.67 14.48
CA TYR A 389 -17.16 15.22 14.72
C TYR A 389 -17.67 14.81 16.11
N SER A 390 -17.64 15.72 17.09
CA SER A 390 -18.04 15.42 18.46
C SER A 390 -19.55 15.16 18.59
N LEU A 391 -20.33 15.54 17.57
CA LEU A 391 -21.77 15.28 17.51
C LEU A 391 -22.10 13.82 17.18
N SER A 392 -21.11 13.03 16.75
CA SER A 392 -21.26 11.61 16.45
C SER A 392 -20.59 10.77 17.55
N PRO A 393 -21.35 10.22 18.51
CA PRO A 393 -20.80 9.41 19.60
C PRO A 393 -19.97 8.22 19.10
N GLU A 394 -20.40 7.61 17.98
CA GLU A 394 -19.70 6.48 17.36
C GLU A 394 -18.28 6.86 16.90
N ILE A 395 -18.08 8.09 16.39
CA ILE A 395 -16.74 8.59 16.02
C ILE A 395 -15.89 8.86 17.26
N VAL A 396 -16.46 9.52 18.28
CA VAL A 396 -15.75 9.85 19.52
C VAL A 396 -15.30 8.57 20.26
N LEU A 397 -16.10 7.52 20.19
CA LEU A 397 -15.81 6.23 20.82
C LEU A 397 -14.81 5.42 20.02
N HIS A 398 -15.07 5.18 18.72
CA HIS A 398 -14.30 4.22 17.93
C HIS A 398 -13.04 4.83 17.29
N CYS A 399 -12.99 6.14 17.07
CA CYS A 399 -11.86 6.81 16.39
C CYS A 399 -10.91 7.56 17.34
N ARG A 400 -11.05 7.40 18.66
CA ARG A 400 -10.24 8.16 19.64
C ARG A 400 -8.74 7.96 19.41
N GLY A 401 -8.30 6.72 19.20
CA GLY A 401 -6.88 6.40 19.00
C GLY A 401 -6.30 7.08 17.76
N GLU A 402 -7.04 7.05 16.65
CA GLU A 402 -6.64 7.68 15.38
C GLU A 402 -6.65 9.21 15.47
N ILE A 403 -7.64 9.79 16.16
CA ILE A 403 -7.71 11.24 16.37
C ILE A 403 -6.50 11.72 17.15
N ASP A 404 -6.17 11.07 18.27
CA ASP A 404 -5.07 11.46 19.15
C ASP A 404 -3.70 11.25 18.46
N ALA A 405 -3.56 10.17 17.69
CA ALA A 405 -2.30 9.83 17.02
C ALA A 405 -2.03 10.65 15.74
N HIS A 406 -3.07 10.94 14.93
CA HIS A 406 -2.88 11.46 13.56
C HIS A 406 -3.53 12.83 13.30
N CYS A 407 -4.53 13.22 14.10
CA CYS A 407 -5.40 14.37 13.82
C CYS A 407 -5.45 15.42 14.95
N SER A 408 -4.50 15.39 15.88
CA SER A 408 -4.42 16.34 16.99
C SER A 408 -4.29 17.79 16.50
N GLY A 409 -5.09 18.70 17.08
CA GLY A 409 -5.07 20.13 16.75
C GLY A 409 -5.97 20.56 15.58
N LEU A 410 -6.66 19.64 14.89
CA LEU A 410 -7.54 19.93 13.73
C LEU A 410 -9.03 19.92 14.07
N HIS A 411 -9.46 20.52 15.19
CA HIS A 411 -10.82 20.28 15.76
C HIS A 411 -12.00 21.02 15.11
N ARG A 412 -11.80 21.92 14.14
CA ARG A 412 -12.85 22.86 13.70
C ARG A 412 -13.17 22.77 12.20
N LYS A 413 -14.40 23.13 11.85
CA LYS A 413 -14.91 23.25 10.46
C LYS A 413 -14.72 21.96 9.63
N GLY A 414 -14.91 20.78 10.22
CA GLY A 414 -14.80 19.50 9.51
C GLY A 414 -13.39 19.00 9.23
N ARG A 415 -12.34 19.73 9.66
CA ARG A 415 -10.93 19.34 9.41
C ARG A 415 -10.55 18.02 10.07
N THR A 416 -11.11 17.68 11.23
CA THR A 416 -10.86 16.38 11.88
C THR A 416 -11.45 15.25 11.05
N LEU A 417 -12.69 15.40 10.55
CA LEU A 417 -13.34 14.37 9.73
C LEU A 417 -12.56 14.13 8.46
N HIS A 418 -12.13 15.20 7.78
CA HIS A 418 -11.26 15.07 6.62
C HIS A 418 -9.89 14.44 6.94
N CYS A 419 -9.32 14.73 8.10
CA CYS A 419 -8.11 14.04 8.56
C CYS A 419 -8.36 12.53 8.75
N LEU A 420 -9.50 12.13 9.34
CA LEU A 420 -9.89 10.73 9.46
C LEU A 420 -10.16 10.09 8.08
N MET A 421 -10.80 10.81 7.16
CA MET A 421 -10.98 10.36 5.76
C MET A 421 -9.64 10.13 5.07
N ARG A 422 -8.66 11.00 5.31
CA ARG A 422 -7.28 10.84 4.83
C ARG A 422 -6.57 9.63 5.44
N VAL A 423 -6.73 9.40 6.74
CA VAL A 423 -6.19 8.20 7.40
C VAL A 423 -6.84 6.93 6.83
N SER A 424 -8.16 6.96 6.56
CA SER A 424 -8.88 5.86 5.90
C SER A 424 -8.39 5.57 4.46
N ARG A 425 -7.76 6.55 3.80
CA ARG A 425 -7.16 6.39 2.47
C ARG A 425 -5.79 5.70 2.48
N GLY A 426 -5.15 5.56 3.64
CA GLY A 426 -3.82 4.98 3.78
C GLY A 426 -2.66 5.99 3.83
N ASP A 427 -2.93 7.28 3.62
CA ASP A 427 -1.89 8.33 3.54
C ASP A 427 -1.09 8.54 4.85
N LYS A 428 -1.64 8.13 6.01
CA LYS A 428 -1.07 8.38 7.35
C LYS A 428 -1.06 7.19 8.31
N GLY A 429 -1.41 5.99 7.87
CA GLY A 429 -1.45 4.79 8.71
C GLY A 429 -2.66 3.90 8.45
N THR A 430 -2.75 2.78 9.15
CA THR A 430 -3.87 1.84 9.08
C THR A 430 -4.93 2.21 10.12
N MET A 431 -6.17 2.41 9.68
CA MET A 431 -7.33 2.77 10.51
C MET A 431 -7.98 1.53 11.12
N ASP A 432 -8.50 1.60 12.34
CA ASP A 432 -9.29 0.51 12.90
C ASP A 432 -10.62 0.33 12.13
N THR A 433 -11.04 -0.92 11.98
CA THR A 433 -12.26 -1.29 11.25
C THR A 433 -13.53 -0.71 11.89
N LEU A 434 -13.57 -0.57 13.22
CA LEU A 434 -14.71 0.04 13.91
C LEU A 434 -14.78 1.54 13.65
N CYS A 435 -13.62 2.20 13.63
CA CYS A 435 -13.52 3.62 13.29
C CYS A 435 -13.91 3.88 11.83
N GLN A 436 -13.46 3.03 10.89
CA GLN A 436 -13.82 3.12 9.48
C GLN A 436 -15.34 2.98 9.27
N ASN A 437 -15.98 2.00 9.94
CA ASN A 437 -17.43 1.80 9.88
C ASN A 437 -18.20 2.99 10.48
N ALA A 438 -17.71 3.56 11.59
CA ALA A 438 -18.32 4.74 12.21
C ALA A 438 -18.22 5.96 11.28
N LEU A 439 -17.06 6.18 10.64
CA LEU A 439 -16.85 7.24 9.66
C LEU A 439 -17.76 7.07 8.45
N GLN A 440 -17.90 5.86 7.93
CA GLN A 440 -18.79 5.58 6.82
C GLN A 440 -20.26 5.82 7.17
N ALA A 441 -20.71 5.41 8.37
CA ALA A 441 -22.06 5.68 8.84
C ALA A 441 -22.34 7.19 8.97
N LEU A 442 -21.36 7.96 9.45
CA LEU A 442 -21.47 9.42 9.51
C LEU A 442 -21.60 10.03 8.12
N VAL A 443 -20.72 9.68 7.18
CA VAL A 443 -20.76 10.17 5.79
C VAL A 443 -22.08 9.82 5.13
N GLN A 444 -22.62 8.62 5.39
CA GLN A 444 -23.94 8.23 4.87
C GLN A 444 -25.09 9.03 5.47
N SER A 445 -25.04 9.37 6.76
CA SER A 445 -26.09 10.18 7.40
C SER A 445 -26.03 11.66 7.02
N ALA A 446 -24.81 12.18 6.78
CA ALA A 446 -24.57 13.55 6.38
C ALA A 446 -24.81 13.76 4.89
N ASP A 447 -24.56 12.75 4.05
CA ASP A 447 -24.76 12.78 2.59
C ASP A 447 -24.15 14.03 1.90
N PRO A 448 -22.84 14.30 2.09
CA PRO A 448 -22.15 15.41 1.41
C PRO A 448 -22.06 15.21 -0.12
N GLY A 449 -22.31 14.00 -0.62
CA GLY A 449 -22.34 13.70 -2.06
C GLY A 449 -23.56 14.29 -2.78
N ALA A 450 -24.69 14.48 -2.09
CA ALA A 450 -25.85 15.16 -2.66
C ALA A 450 -25.71 16.68 -2.70
N ASP A 451 -25.04 17.27 -1.74
CA ASP A 451 -24.79 18.72 -1.71
C ASP A 451 -23.45 19.02 -1.04
N TYR A 452 -22.46 19.41 -1.85
CA TYR A 452 -21.12 19.74 -1.38
C TYR A 452 -21.10 20.86 -0.32
N ARG A 453 -22.14 21.69 -0.21
CA ARG A 453 -22.24 22.77 0.79
C ARG A 453 -22.45 22.25 2.22
N ILE A 454 -22.74 20.96 2.36
CA ILE A 454 -22.76 20.26 3.64
C ILE A 454 -21.32 20.16 4.18
N ASP A 455 -20.35 19.96 3.28
CA ASP A 455 -18.94 19.90 3.62
C ASP A 455 -18.31 21.30 3.56
N ARG A 456 -18.25 21.97 4.72
CA ARG A 456 -17.67 23.31 4.83
C ARG A 456 -16.19 23.34 4.48
N ALA A 457 -15.41 22.31 4.83
CA ALA A 457 -13.99 22.28 4.55
C ALA A 457 -13.73 22.18 3.04
N LEU A 458 -14.49 21.33 2.35
CA LEU A 458 -14.44 21.23 0.89
C LEU A 458 -14.92 22.52 0.22
N ASN A 459 -16.03 23.11 0.68
CA ASN A 459 -16.59 24.33 0.10
C ASN A 459 -15.63 25.52 0.24
N GLU A 460 -15.03 25.73 1.43
CA GLU A 460 -14.02 26.78 1.65
C GLU A 460 -12.76 26.55 0.79
N ALA A 461 -12.31 25.29 0.63
CA ALA A 461 -11.13 24.98 -0.17
C ALA A 461 -11.36 25.16 -1.69
N CYS A 462 -12.55 24.81 -2.18
CA CYS A 462 -12.88 24.79 -3.60
C CYS A 462 -13.59 26.04 -4.14
N GLU A 463 -13.85 27.06 -3.29
CA GLU A 463 -14.62 28.24 -3.67
C GLU A 463 -14.07 28.95 -4.94
N SER A 464 -12.74 29.10 -5.03
CA SER A 464 -12.09 29.72 -6.19
C SER A 464 -12.26 28.92 -7.48
N VAL A 465 -12.16 27.58 -7.40
CA VAL A 465 -12.32 26.66 -8.53
C VAL A 465 -13.76 26.67 -9.02
N ILE A 466 -14.72 26.68 -8.09
CA ILE A 466 -16.16 26.72 -8.40
C ILE A 466 -16.51 27.99 -9.18
N GLN A 467 -16.03 29.15 -8.70
CA GLN A 467 -16.33 30.44 -9.32
C GLN A 467 -15.69 30.61 -10.71
N THR A 468 -14.54 29.98 -10.96
CA THR A 468 -13.77 30.13 -12.21
C THR A 468 -14.04 29.05 -13.25
N ALA A 469 -14.28 27.80 -12.84
CA ALA A 469 -14.46 26.65 -13.73
C ALA A 469 -15.92 26.15 -13.78
N CYS A 470 -16.61 26.09 -12.63
CA CYS A 470 -17.94 25.47 -12.52
C CYS A 470 -19.11 26.48 -12.44
N LYS A 471 -18.91 27.74 -12.84
CA LYS A 471 -19.89 28.85 -12.74
C LYS A 471 -21.26 28.57 -13.40
N HIS A 472 -21.31 27.67 -14.38
CA HIS A 472 -22.52 27.34 -15.14
C HIS A 472 -23.45 26.35 -14.41
N ILE A 473 -22.98 25.70 -13.35
CA ILE A 473 -23.75 24.76 -12.54
C ILE A 473 -24.41 25.53 -11.40
N ARG A 474 -25.66 25.20 -11.07
CA ARG A 474 -26.38 25.84 -9.96
C ARG A 474 -25.75 25.43 -8.63
N ASN A 475 -25.61 26.38 -7.70
CA ASN A 475 -25.11 26.11 -6.36
C ASN A 475 -25.98 25.06 -5.65
N GLY A 476 -25.33 24.01 -5.13
CA GLY A 476 -25.99 22.88 -4.45
C GLY A 476 -26.47 21.76 -5.39
N ASP A 477 -26.17 21.83 -6.69
CA ASP A 477 -26.41 20.72 -7.61
C ASP A 477 -25.33 19.63 -7.41
N PRO A 478 -25.69 18.33 -7.26
CA PRO A 478 -24.75 17.22 -7.18
C PRO A 478 -23.73 17.17 -8.33
N MET A 479 -24.07 17.74 -9.50
CA MET A 479 -23.17 17.79 -10.66
C MET A 479 -21.89 18.59 -10.40
N ILE A 480 -21.86 19.46 -9.39
CA ILE A 480 -20.69 20.29 -9.10
C ILE A 480 -19.48 19.47 -8.66
N LEU A 481 -19.68 18.39 -7.92
CA LEU A 481 -18.59 17.47 -7.55
C LEU A 481 -18.01 16.80 -8.79
N SER A 482 -18.86 16.48 -9.78
CA SER A 482 -18.38 15.93 -11.06
C SER A 482 -17.57 16.96 -11.85
N CYS A 483 -18.01 18.24 -11.88
CA CYS A 483 -17.25 19.32 -12.51
C CYS A 483 -15.89 19.57 -11.83
N LEU A 484 -15.84 19.54 -10.49
CA LEU A 484 -14.58 19.68 -9.76
C LEU A 484 -13.61 18.54 -10.08
N MET A 485 -14.12 17.30 -10.15
CA MET A 485 -13.31 16.14 -10.54
C MET A 485 -12.80 16.23 -11.98
N GLU A 486 -13.58 16.76 -12.93
CA GLU A 486 -13.14 16.99 -14.31
C GLU A 486 -11.99 18.01 -14.42
N HIS A 487 -11.87 18.91 -13.44
CA HIS A 487 -10.85 19.95 -13.40
C HIS A 487 -9.64 19.61 -12.51
N LEU A 488 -9.56 18.40 -11.95
CA LEU A 488 -8.56 17.99 -10.95
C LEU A 488 -7.10 18.26 -11.37
N TYR A 489 -6.74 17.97 -12.63
CA TYR A 489 -5.38 18.17 -13.16
C TYR A 489 -5.23 19.42 -14.03
N THR A 490 -6.18 20.35 -13.95
CA THR A 490 -6.10 21.61 -14.69
C THR A 490 -5.45 22.69 -13.82
N GLU A 491 -4.83 23.69 -14.45
CA GLU A 491 -4.24 24.86 -13.75
C GLU A 491 -5.25 25.63 -12.88
N LYS A 492 -6.55 25.39 -13.07
CA LYS A 492 -7.61 26.00 -12.27
C LYS A 492 -7.79 25.34 -10.90
N MET A 493 -7.25 24.15 -10.67
CA MET A 493 -7.37 23.43 -9.41
C MET A 493 -6.38 23.97 -8.38
N VAL A 494 -6.83 24.05 -7.13
CA VAL A 494 -6.01 24.43 -5.98
C VAL A 494 -5.68 23.18 -5.17
N GLU A 495 -4.46 23.05 -4.69
CA GLU A 495 -3.96 21.89 -3.92
C GLU A 495 -4.86 21.52 -2.73
N ASP A 496 -5.30 22.51 -1.95
CA ASP A 496 -6.23 22.29 -0.83
C ASP A 496 -7.59 21.72 -1.31
N CYS A 497 -8.11 22.21 -2.44
CA CYS A 497 -9.35 21.70 -3.02
C CYS A 497 -9.17 20.27 -3.54
N GLU A 498 -8.06 19.99 -4.23
CA GLU A 498 -7.70 18.65 -4.71
C GLU A 498 -7.73 17.64 -3.55
N HIS A 499 -7.02 17.93 -2.46
CA HIS A 499 -6.95 17.02 -1.32
C HIS A 499 -8.31 16.75 -0.67
N ARG A 500 -9.11 17.81 -0.40
CA ARG A 500 -10.44 17.64 0.23
C ARG A 500 -11.41 16.90 -0.67
N LEU A 501 -11.36 17.16 -1.97
CA LEU A 501 -12.22 16.52 -2.95
C LEU A 501 -11.93 15.01 -3.04
N LEU A 502 -10.65 14.65 -3.08
CA LEU A 502 -10.21 13.24 -3.10
C LEU A 502 -10.55 12.49 -1.80
N GLU A 503 -10.39 13.14 -0.64
CA GLU A 503 -10.79 12.59 0.67
C GLU A 503 -12.27 12.19 0.69
N LEU A 504 -13.16 13.03 0.14
CA LEU A 504 -14.59 12.74 0.05
C LEU A 504 -14.92 11.72 -1.06
N GLN A 505 -14.28 11.84 -2.22
CA GLN A 505 -14.49 10.96 -3.37
C GLN A 505 -14.18 9.48 -3.05
N TYR A 506 -13.24 9.23 -2.14
CA TYR A 506 -12.95 7.89 -1.62
C TYR A 506 -14.22 7.18 -1.11
N PHE A 507 -15.06 7.86 -0.33
CA PHE A 507 -16.29 7.28 0.23
C PHE A 507 -17.40 7.19 -0.81
N ILE A 508 -17.62 8.28 -1.57
CA ILE A 508 -18.67 8.34 -2.60
C ILE A 508 -18.49 7.25 -3.64
N SER A 509 -17.25 7.02 -4.06
CA SER A 509 -16.97 6.03 -5.09
C SER A 509 -17.20 4.59 -4.60
N ARG A 510 -16.96 4.28 -3.32
CA ARG A 510 -17.07 2.91 -2.76
C ARG A 510 -18.49 2.51 -2.37
N ASP A 511 -19.33 3.47 -1.99
CA ASP A 511 -20.74 3.24 -1.70
C ASP A 511 -21.64 3.91 -2.73
N TRP A 512 -22.22 3.11 -3.63
CA TRP A 512 -23.12 3.58 -4.68
C TRP A 512 -24.35 4.34 -4.18
N LYS A 513 -24.69 4.25 -2.88
CA LYS A 513 -25.77 5.02 -2.26
C LYS A 513 -25.43 6.49 -2.06
N LEU A 514 -24.13 6.80 -1.94
CA LEU A 514 -23.61 8.15 -1.70
C LEU A 514 -23.44 8.96 -2.99
N ASP A 515 -23.55 8.33 -4.16
CA ASP A 515 -23.64 9.05 -5.44
C ASP A 515 -25.12 9.16 -5.88
N PRO A 516 -25.74 10.35 -5.79
CA PRO A 516 -27.17 10.52 -6.08
C PRO A 516 -27.53 10.25 -7.55
N LEU A 517 -26.63 10.54 -8.49
CA LEU A 517 -26.86 10.39 -9.92
C LEU A 517 -26.85 8.90 -10.30
N LEU A 518 -25.84 8.18 -9.85
CA LEU A 518 -25.71 6.73 -9.99
C LEU A 518 -26.89 6.03 -9.32
N TYR A 519 -27.19 6.35 -8.06
CA TYR A 519 -28.30 5.71 -7.35
C TYR A 519 -29.61 5.88 -8.11
N ARG A 520 -29.97 7.12 -8.49
CA ARG A 520 -31.23 7.42 -9.19
C ARG A 520 -31.33 6.69 -10.54
N LYS A 521 -30.25 6.61 -11.31
CA LYS A 521 -30.25 5.97 -12.64
C LYS A 521 -30.15 4.45 -12.59
N CYS A 522 -29.47 3.90 -11.58
CA CYS A 522 -29.20 2.46 -11.46
C CYS A 522 -30.11 1.71 -10.47
N GLN A 523 -30.94 2.39 -9.67
CA GLN A 523 -31.76 1.74 -8.64
C GLN A 523 -32.62 0.58 -9.16
N SER A 524 -33.33 0.77 -10.28
CA SER A 524 -34.22 -0.25 -10.85
C SER A 524 -33.44 -1.46 -11.38
N ASP A 525 -32.27 -1.22 -11.97
CA ASP A 525 -31.37 -2.24 -12.46
C ASP A 525 -30.71 -3.01 -11.31
N ALA A 526 -30.29 -2.32 -10.25
CA ALA A 526 -29.73 -2.91 -9.04
C ALA A 526 -30.74 -3.82 -8.34
N ALA A 527 -32.00 -3.39 -8.20
CA ALA A 527 -33.04 -4.21 -7.60
C ALA A 527 -33.33 -5.47 -8.42
N ARG A 528 -33.33 -5.34 -9.75
CA ARG A 528 -33.64 -6.43 -10.68
C ARG A 528 -32.51 -7.44 -10.87
N LEU A 529 -31.25 -6.97 -10.90
CA LEU A 529 -30.07 -7.78 -11.27
C LEU A 529 -29.21 -8.15 -10.07
N CYS A 530 -29.13 -7.26 -9.08
CA CYS A 530 -28.27 -7.39 -7.90
C CYS A 530 -29.06 -7.66 -6.61
N HIS A 531 -30.38 -7.88 -6.70
CA HIS A 531 -31.28 -8.21 -5.60
C HIS A 531 -31.20 -7.22 -4.41
N THR A 532 -31.09 -5.92 -4.69
CA THR A 532 -31.13 -4.89 -3.65
C THR A 532 -32.57 -4.44 -3.41
N HIS A 533 -33.08 -4.65 -2.18
CA HIS A 533 -34.50 -4.45 -1.88
C HIS A 533 -34.86 -3.00 -1.45
N SER A 534 -33.89 -2.18 -1.00
CA SER A 534 -34.12 -0.78 -0.58
C SER A 534 -32.81 0.02 -0.39
N TRP A 535 -32.90 1.37 -0.36
CA TRP A 535 -31.77 2.27 0.00
C TRP A 535 -31.31 2.06 1.45
N ASN A 536 -32.25 1.78 2.37
CA ASN A 536 -32.00 1.69 3.82
C ASN A 536 -31.93 0.23 4.36
N GLU A 537 -32.20 -0.78 3.54
CA GLU A 537 -32.08 -2.18 3.97
C GLU A 537 -30.72 -2.71 3.52
N THR A 538 -29.70 -2.52 4.36
CA THR A 538 -28.45 -3.28 4.23
C THR A 538 -28.71 -4.68 4.75
N ASN A 539 -28.64 -5.66 3.85
CA ASN A 539 -28.32 -7.02 4.29
C ASN A 539 -26.90 -6.91 4.87
N GLU A 540 -26.72 -7.04 6.19
CA GLU A 540 -25.43 -6.93 6.92
C GLU A 540 -24.34 -7.88 6.37
N LEU A 541 -24.69 -8.74 5.41
CA LEU A 541 -23.84 -9.76 4.80
C LEU A 541 -23.16 -9.35 3.47
N MET A 542 -23.44 -8.17 2.89
CA MET A 542 -22.79 -7.75 1.63
C MET A 542 -21.69 -6.70 1.86
N PRO A 543 -20.44 -6.94 1.39
CA PRO A 543 -19.34 -5.97 1.48
C PRO A 543 -19.65 -4.64 0.77
N HIS A 544 -19.09 -3.55 1.29
CA HIS A 544 -19.13 -2.25 0.63
C HIS A 544 -18.53 -2.35 -0.78
N GLY A 545 -19.20 -1.78 -1.78
CA GLY A 545 -18.80 -1.89 -3.19
C GLY A 545 -19.35 -3.11 -3.96
N ALA A 546 -19.90 -4.14 -3.30
CA ALA A 546 -20.41 -5.34 -3.98
C ALA A 546 -21.52 -5.06 -5.00
N VAL A 547 -22.40 -4.09 -4.70
CA VAL A 547 -23.47 -3.68 -5.63
C VAL A 547 -22.90 -2.99 -6.86
N PHE A 548 -21.88 -2.13 -6.69
CA PHE A 548 -21.20 -1.50 -7.82
C PHE A 548 -20.52 -2.55 -8.69
N SER A 549 -19.81 -3.52 -8.09
CA SER A 549 -19.18 -4.63 -8.81
C SER A 549 -20.20 -5.50 -9.56
N CYS A 550 -21.40 -5.69 -8.99
CA CYS A 550 -22.52 -6.34 -9.66
C CYS A 550 -23.02 -5.54 -10.87
N LEU A 551 -23.36 -4.25 -10.69
CA LEU A 551 -23.79 -3.37 -11.77
C LEU A 551 -22.75 -3.34 -12.90
N TYR A 552 -21.49 -3.16 -12.54
CA TYR A 552 -20.35 -3.20 -13.44
C TYR A 552 -20.30 -4.51 -14.27
N ARG A 553 -20.43 -5.67 -13.64
CA ARG A 553 -20.46 -6.97 -14.34
C ARG A 553 -21.60 -7.07 -15.37
N HIS A 554 -22.71 -6.39 -15.14
CA HIS A 554 -23.86 -6.35 -16.05
C HIS A 554 -23.80 -5.23 -17.11
N ALA A 555 -22.87 -4.26 -16.98
CA ALA A 555 -22.65 -3.19 -17.97
C ALA A 555 -22.01 -3.71 -19.27
N TYR A 556 -21.21 -4.78 -19.17
CA TYR A 556 -20.35 -5.31 -20.23
C TYR A 556 -20.71 -6.73 -20.70
N ARG A 557 -21.89 -7.27 -20.34
CA ARG A 557 -22.35 -8.58 -20.85
C ARG A 557 -22.72 -8.54 -22.34
N THR A 558 -22.30 -9.56 -23.07
CA THR A 558 -22.78 -9.81 -24.45
C THR A 558 -24.25 -10.26 -24.43
N GLU A 559 -24.94 -10.16 -25.57
CA GLU A 559 -26.39 -10.39 -25.67
C GLU A 559 -26.77 -11.83 -25.32
N GLU A 560 -25.83 -12.76 -25.49
CA GLU A 560 -25.94 -14.19 -25.22
C GLU A 560 -25.75 -14.55 -23.73
N GLN A 561 -25.12 -13.68 -22.92
CA GLN A 561 -24.75 -13.94 -21.52
C GLN A 561 -25.79 -13.44 -20.48
N GLY A 562 -26.95 -12.96 -20.93
CA GLY A 562 -28.11 -12.64 -20.08
C GLY A 562 -28.51 -11.16 -20.05
N ARG A 563 -29.26 -10.76 -19.01
CA ARG A 563 -29.89 -9.43 -18.91
C ARG A 563 -28.85 -8.31 -18.68
N ARG A 564 -28.89 -7.28 -19.54
CA ARG A 564 -28.02 -6.09 -19.54
C ARG A 564 -28.59 -4.95 -18.69
N LEU A 565 -27.72 -4.01 -18.31
CA LEU A 565 -28.10 -2.72 -17.72
C LEU A 565 -28.84 -1.80 -18.70
N SER A 566 -29.63 -0.86 -18.15
CA SER A 566 -30.16 0.27 -18.92
C SER A 566 -29.03 1.17 -19.43
N ARG A 567 -29.29 1.88 -20.55
CA ARG A 567 -28.32 2.80 -21.15
C ARG A 567 -27.90 3.89 -20.15
N ASP A 568 -28.86 4.46 -19.44
CA ASP A 568 -28.63 5.49 -18.43
C ASP A 568 -27.76 4.98 -17.28
N CYS A 569 -28.08 3.81 -16.72
CA CYS A 569 -27.26 3.24 -15.65
C CYS A 569 -25.84 2.90 -16.14
N LYS A 570 -25.70 2.39 -17.37
CA LYS A 570 -24.37 2.09 -17.94
C LYS A 570 -23.48 3.33 -18.03
N VAL A 571 -24.03 4.48 -18.44
CA VAL A 571 -23.28 5.75 -18.52
C VAL A 571 -22.81 6.19 -17.14
N GLU A 572 -23.67 6.09 -16.12
CA GLU A 572 -23.29 6.45 -14.76
C GLU A 572 -22.23 5.51 -14.16
N VAL A 573 -22.33 4.20 -14.42
CA VAL A 573 -21.29 3.24 -14.03
C VAL A 573 -19.95 3.60 -14.69
N GLN A 574 -19.96 4.03 -15.96
CA GLN A 574 -18.76 4.50 -16.66
C GLN A 574 -18.21 5.80 -16.05
N ARG A 575 -19.06 6.76 -15.65
CA ARG A 575 -18.65 7.99 -14.96
C ARG A 575 -17.93 7.68 -13.65
N ILE A 576 -18.50 6.80 -12.81
CA ILE A 576 -17.90 6.46 -11.50
C ILE A 576 -16.59 5.72 -11.66
N LEU A 577 -16.52 4.79 -12.62
CA LEU A 577 -15.25 4.18 -12.99
C LEU A 577 -14.26 5.31 -13.29
N HIS A 578 -14.57 6.19 -14.24
CA HIS A 578 -13.67 7.27 -14.65
C HIS A 578 -13.18 8.08 -13.43
N GLN A 579 -14.08 8.50 -12.53
CA GLN A 579 -13.70 9.24 -11.32
C GLN A 579 -12.81 8.45 -10.35
N ARG A 580 -13.00 7.13 -10.21
CA ARG A 580 -12.11 6.27 -9.39
C ARG A 580 -10.69 6.24 -9.95
N ALA A 581 -10.54 6.20 -11.28
CA ALA A 581 -9.21 6.29 -11.89
C ALA A 581 -8.54 7.66 -11.65
N LEU A 582 -9.31 8.75 -11.58
CA LEU A 582 -8.76 10.06 -11.19
C LEU A 582 -8.31 10.10 -9.72
N ASP A 583 -9.07 9.50 -8.79
CA ASP A 583 -8.69 9.44 -7.35
C ASP A 583 -7.32 8.77 -7.12
N VAL A 584 -7.02 7.81 -7.98
CA VAL A 584 -5.83 6.97 -7.94
C VAL A 584 -4.62 7.59 -8.65
N LYS A 585 -4.80 8.74 -9.31
CA LYS A 585 -3.80 9.33 -10.22
C LYS A 585 -3.41 8.37 -11.34
N LEU A 586 -4.41 7.68 -11.87
CA LEU A 586 -4.22 6.78 -12.99
C LEU A 586 -3.96 7.59 -14.27
N ASP A 587 -2.97 7.19 -15.06
CA ASP A 587 -2.68 7.82 -16.36
C ASP A 587 -3.94 7.87 -17.25
N PRO A 588 -4.24 9.00 -17.95
CA PRO A 588 -5.45 9.15 -18.76
C PRO A 588 -5.63 8.08 -19.86
N GLU A 589 -4.54 7.53 -20.39
CA GLU A 589 -4.58 6.46 -21.40
C GLU A 589 -4.88 5.11 -20.74
N LEU A 590 -4.29 4.84 -19.56
CA LEU A 590 -4.64 3.68 -18.73
C LEU A 590 -6.12 3.76 -18.32
N GLN A 591 -6.56 4.94 -17.89
CA GLN A 591 -7.95 5.23 -17.53
C GLN A 591 -8.89 5.11 -18.71
N LYS A 592 -8.48 5.33 -19.95
CA LYS A 592 -9.42 5.16 -21.06
C LYS A 592 -9.63 3.68 -21.40
N ARG A 593 -8.56 2.89 -21.34
CA ARG A 593 -8.55 1.51 -21.87
C ARG A 593 -8.73 0.43 -20.79
N CYS A 594 -8.40 0.72 -19.53
CA CYS A 594 -8.39 -0.25 -18.42
C CYS A 594 -9.53 -0.19 -17.42
N MET A 595 -10.50 0.72 -17.57
CA MET A 595 -11.60 0.85 -16.59
C MET A 595 -12.40 -0.41 -16.38
N THR A 596 -12.54 -1.17 -17.45
CA THR A 596 -13.22 -2.45 -17.44
C THR A 596 -12.43 -3.43 -16.56
N ASP A 597 -11.14 -3.57 -16.78
CA ASP A 597 -10.37 -4.57 -16.02
C ASP A 597 -10.12 -4.16 -14.56
N LEU A 598 -9.96 -2.87 -14.29
CA LEU A 598 -9.88 -2.32 -12.93
C LEU A 598 -11.12 -2.66 -12.10
N GLY A 599 -12.31 -2.46 -12.68
CA GLY A 599 -13.57 -2.79 -12.01
C GLY A 599 -13.79 -4.29 -11.80
N LYS A 600 -13.12 -5.14 -12.59
CA LYS A 600 -13.29 -6.61 -12.55
C LYS A 600 -12.32 -7.30 -11.59
N TRP A 601 -11.07 -6.86 -11.57
CA TRP A 601 -9.96 -7.54 -10.88
C TRP A 601 -9.42 -6.75 -9.68
N CYS A 602 -9.54 -5.42 -9.71
CA CYS A 602 -8.79 -4.52 -8.82
C CYS A 602 -9.71 -3.63 -7.97
N SER A 603 -10.91 -4.10 -7.63
CA SER A 603 -11.89 -3.29 -6.89
C SER A 603 -11.53 -3.00 -5.42
N GLU A 604 -10.59 -3.76 -4.84
CA GLU A 604 -10.19 -3.67 -3.42
C GLU A 604 -8.83 -3.02 -3.19
N LYS A 605 -7.93 -2.99 -4.18
CA LYS A 605 -6.60 -2.37 -4.11
C LYS A 605 -6.69 -0.94 -4.61
N THR A 606 -6.73 0.03 -3.71
CA THR A 606 -7.19 1.40 -4.03
C THR A 606 -6.22 2.54 -3.71
N GLU A 607 -4.95 2.21 -3.42
CA GLU A 607 -3.91 3.21 -3.12
C GLU A 607 -3.07 3.48 -4.37
N THR A 608 -2.60 4.72 -4.55
CA THR A 608 -1.78 5.12 -5.70
C THR A 608 -0.68 4.11 -6.02
N GLY A 609 -0.74 3.50 -7.20
CA GLY A 609 0.22 2.49 -7.69
C GLY A 609 -0.20 1.04 -7.47
N GLN A 610 -1.11 0.74 -6.53
CA GLN A 610 -1.59 -0.62 -6.28
C GLN A 610 -2.56 -1.12 -7.36
N GLU A 611 -3.29 -0.23 -8.02
CA GLU A 611 -4.18 -0.54 -9.13
C GLU A 611 -3.38 -0.94 -10.37
N LEU A 612 -2.29 -0.23 -10.64
CA LEU A 612 -1.37 -0.59 -11.70
C LEU A 612 -0.64 -1.89 -11.36
N GLU A 613 -0.17 -2.05 -10.12
CA GLU A 613 0.38 -3.33 -9.63
C GLU A 613 -0.67 -4.47 -9.74
N CYS A 614 -1.94 -4.19 -9.47
CA CYS A 614 -3.02 -5.16 -9.60
C CYS A 614 -3.30 -5.52 -11.07
N LEU A 615 -3.34 -4.52 -11.96
CA LEU A 615 -3.46 -4.74 -13.39
C LEU A 615 -2.24 -5.51 -13.93
N GLN A 616 -1.04 -5.25 -13.41
CA GLN A 616 0.18 -5.99 -13.70
C GLN A 616 0.12 -7.44 -13.17
N ASP A 617 -0.37 -7.66 -11.95
CA ASP A 617 -0.58 -8.99 -11.35
C ASP A 617 -1.59 -9.81 -12.18
N HIS A 618 -2.55 -9.14 -12.82
CA HIS A 618 -3.59 -9.73 -13.65
C HIS A 618 -3.40 -9.48 -15.15
N LEU A 619 -2.17 -9.18 -15.62
CA LEU A 619 -1.89 -8.78 -17.00
C LEU A 619 -2.43 -9.79 -18.04
N GLU A 620 -2.39 -11.08 -17.71
CA GLU A 620 -2.89 -12.17 -18.55
C GLU A 620 -4.42 -12.28 -18.57
N ASP A 621 -5.11 -11.67 -17.61
CA ASP A 621 -6.56 -11.68 -17.42
C ASP A 621 -7.24 -10.39 -17.91
N LEU A 622 -6.45 -9.39 -18.34
CA LEU A 622 -6.94 -8.10 -18.87
C LEU A 622 -7.47 -8.22 -20.30
N VAL A 623 -8.43 -7.37 -20.68
CA VAL A 623 -8.87 -7.15 -22.06
C VAL A 623 -7.72 -6.57 -22.87
N THR A 624 -7.65 -6.89 -24.17
CA THR A 624 -6.54 -6.54 -25.08
C THR A 624 -6.15 -5.07 -25.01
N ASP A 625 -7.12 -4.17 -25.08
CA ASP A 625 -6.86 -2.73 -25.09
C ASP A 625 -6.24 -2.23 -23.77
N CYS A 626 -6.62 -2.84 -22.65
CA CYS A 626 -6.05 -2.53 -21.34
C CYS A 626 -4.67 -3.16 -21.17
N ARG A 627 -4.53 -4.42 -21.59
CA ARG A 627 -3.27 -5.17 -21.54
C ARG A 627 -2.16 -4.45 -22.30
N ASP A 628 -2.49 -3.86 -23.44
CA ASP A 628 -1.53 -3.12 -24.25
C ASP A 628 -1.05 -1.84 -23.54
N VAL A 629 -1.96 -1.10 -22.88
CA VAL A 629 -1.58 0.13 -22.16
C VAL A 629 -0.88 -0.17 -20.83
N VAL A 630 -1.36 -1.16 -20.07
CA VAL A 630 -0.65 -1.61 -18.86
C VAL A 630 0.70 -2.18 -19.25
N GLY A 631 0.80 -2.93 -20.35
CA GLY A 631 2.05 -3.42 -20.90
C GLY A 631 3.03 -2.29 -21.20
N ASN A 632 2.59 -1.27 -21.95
CA ASN A 632 3.39 -0.09 -22.27
C ASN A 632 3.74 0.74 -21.03
N LEU A 633 2.80 0.97 -20.10
CA LEU A 633 3.05 1.74 -18.88
C LEU A 633 3.95 0.97 -17.91
N THR A 634 3.86 -0.35 -17.86
CA THR A 634 4.78 -1.20 -17.11
C THR A 634 6.17 -1.23 -17.76
N GLU A 635 6.25 -1.01 -19.08
CA GLU A 635 7.50 -0.79 -19.80
C GLU A 635 8.09 0.58 -19.42
N LEU A 636 7.27 1.64 -19.33
CA LEU A 636 7.64 3.00 -18.89
C LEU A 636 7.95 3.12 -17.38
N GLU A 637 7.26 2.41 -16.48
CA GLU A 637 7.57 2.38 -15.03
C GLU A 637 8.92 1.69 -14.75
N SER A 638 9.46 0.96 -15.72
CA SER A 638 10.86 0.50 -15.69
C SER A 638 11.85 1.66 -15.78
N GLU A 639 11.38 2.88 -16.08
CA GLU A 639 12.17 4.07 -16.39
C GLU A 639 12.22 5.10 -15.24
N ASP A 640 11.35 5.05 -14.21
CA ASP A 640 11.33 6.09 -13.16
C ASP A 640 11.25 5.57 -11.71
N ILE A 641 12.37 5.60 -10.97
CA ILE A 641 12.41 5.30 -9.51
C ILE A 641 13.54 6.09 -8.82
N GLN A 642 13.49 7.41 -8.65
CA GLN A 642 14.30 8.24 -7.70
C GLN A 642 15.85 8.05 -7.60
N ILE A 643 16.44 7.17 -8.40
CA ILE A 643 17.83 6.72 -8.40
C ILE A 643 18.70 7.64 -9.26
N GLU A 644 18.05 8.42 -10.11
CA GLU A 644 18.64 9.21 -11.19
C GLU A 644 19.56 10.33 -10.71
N ALA A 645 19.23 11.08 -9.66
CA ALA A 645 20.04 12.23 -9.26
C ALA A 645 21.45 11.87 -8.73
N LEU A 646 21.55 10.78 -7.97
CA LEU A 646 22.83 10.28 -7.43
C LEU A 646 23.64 9.54 -8.50
N LEU A 647 22.96 8.82 -9.40
CA LEU A 647 23.58 8.12 -10.51
C LEU A 647 24.11 9.09 -11.57
N ILE A 648 23.32 10.09 -11.97
CA ILE A 648 23.73 11.15 -12.91
C ILE A 648 24.96 11.87 -12.37
N ARG A 649 24.99 12.21 -11.08
CA ARG A 649 26.17 12.84 -10.45
C ARG A 649 27.40 11.93 -10.41
N ALA A 650 27.21 10.61 -10.23
CA ALA A 650 28.32 9.66 -10.31
C ALA A 650 28.81 9.47 -11.76
N CYS A 651 27.91 9.56 -12.74
CA CYS A 651 28.16 9.33 -14.16
C CYS A 651 28.51 10.61 -14.96
N GLU A 652 28.55 11.77 -14.31
CA GLU A 652 28.69 13.09 -14.93
C GLU A 652 29.84 13.19 -15.95
N ALA A 653 31.00 12.60 -15.63
CA ALA A 653 32.17 12.61 -16.52
C ALA A 653 31.96 11.82 -17.83
N LEU A 654 31.20 10.73 -17.78
CA LEU A 654 30.88 9.91 -18.94
C LEU A 654 29.71 10.51 -19.73
N ILE A 655 28.75 11.12 -19.03
CA ILE A 655 27.62 11.83 -19.64
C ILE A 655 28.13 12.99 -20.48
N GLN A 656 29.00 13.84 -19.93
CA GLN A 656 29.55 15.01 -20.63
C GLN A 656 30.45 14.66 -21.83
N SER A 657 31.09 13.48 -21.82
CA SER A 657 32.02 13.08 -22.88
C SER A 657 31.39 12.25 -23.99
N HIS A 658 30.45 11.34 -23.65
CA HIS A 658 29.90 10.36 -24.59
C HIS A 658 28.38 10.43 -24.75
N CYS A 659 27.65 11.00 -23.79
CA CYS A 659 26.18 11.08 -23.79
C CYS A 659 25.66 12.53 -23.70
N HIS A 660 26.44 13.50 -24.21
CA HIS A 660 26.15 14.93 -24.06
C HIS A 660 24.83 15.36 -24.72
N GLU A 661 24.41 14.65 -25.78
CA GLU A 661 23.14 14.88 -26.49
C GLU A 661 21.90 14.60 -25.62
N PHE A 662 22.07 13.81 -24.55
CA PHE A 662 21.00 13.39 -23.64
C PHE A 662 21.06 14.12 -22.28
N ALA A 663 21.92 15.14 -22.14
CA ALA A 663 22.17 15.86 -20.88
C ALA A 663 21.31 17.12 -20.69
N ASP A 664 20.58 17.56 -21.71
CA ASP A 664 19.68 18.71 -21.64
C ASP A 664 18.30 18.30 -21.06
N ASN A 665 17.76 19.12 -20.16
CA ASN A 665 16.65 18.84 -19.22
C ASN A 665 15.25 18.52 -19.82
N GLN A 666 15.13 17.96 -21.02
CA GLN A 666 13.84 17.62 -21.64
C GLN A 666 13.85 16.32 -22.47
N ILE A 667 14.73 15.36 -22.17
CA ILE A 667 14.79 14.07 -22.89
C ILE A 667 14.74 12.90 -21.91
N ASP A 668 14.06 11.84 -22.33
CA ASP A 668 13.69 10.62 -21.63
C ASP A 668 14.86 9.98 -20.86
N SER A 669 14.67 9.70 -19.56
CA SER A 669 15.68 9.07 -18.70
C SER A 669 16.11 7.69 -19.21
N GLY A 670 15.23 7.01 -19.96
CA GLY A 670 15.52 5.74 -20.63
C GLY A 670 16.64 5.83 -21.69
N ASP A 671 16.65 6.88 -22.51
CA ASP A 671 17.65 7.07 -23.59
C ASP A 671 19.04 7.39 -23.05
N LEU A 672 19.10 8.23 -22.00
CA LEU A 672 20.33 8.53 -21.28
C LEU A 672 20.91 7.25 -20.66
N MET A 673 20.06 6.42 -20.07
CA MET A 673 20.48 5.18 -19.44
C MET A 673 20.92 4.13 -20.47
N GLU A 674 20.28 4.07 -21.64
CA GLU A 674 20.74 3.23 -22.75
C GLU A 674 22.13 3.68 -23.23
N CYS A 675 22.38 4.99 -23.34
CA CYS A 675 23.71 5.51 -23.68
C CYS A 675 24.79 5.15 -22.62
N LEU A 676 24.47 5.27 -21.33
CA LEU A 676 25.36 4.90 -20.23
C LEU A 676 25.66 3.39 -20.22
N VAL A 677 24.66 2.56 -20.53
CA VAL A 677 24.81 1.11 -20.66
C VAL A 677 25.69 0.74 -21.86
N GLN A 678 25.50 1.41 -23.01
CA GLN A 678 26.31 1.17 -24.22
C GLN A 678 27.78 1.57 -24.02
N ASN A 679 28.04 2.58 -23.18
CA ASN A 679 29.37 3.11 -22.90
C ASN A 679 29.98 2.60 -21.58
N LYS A 680 29.44 1.52 -20.99
CA LYS A 680 29.88 0.91 -19.72
C LYS A 680 31.35 0.53 -19.64
N HIS A 681 32.00 0.30 -20.78
CA HIS A 681 33.38 -0.15 -20.87
C HIS A 681 34.38 0.98 -21.21
N GLN A 682 33.92 2.23 -21.29
CA GLN A 682 34.78 3.37 -21.58
C GLN A 682 35.65 3.74 -20.37
N LYS A 683 36.80 4.37 -20.64
CA LYS A 683 37.82 4.68 -19.62
C LYS A 683 37.35 5.73 -18.61
N GLU A 684 36.35 6.52 -18.99
CA GLU A 684 35.72 7.58 -18.21
C GLU A 684 34.62 7.06 -17.24
N MET A 685 34.29 5.75 -17.32
CA MET A 685 33.35 5.08 -16.42
C MET A 685 34.01 4.83 -15.05
N ASN A 686 33.65 5.61 -14.03
CA ASN A 686 34.15 5.40 -12.68
C ASN A 686 33.42 4.25 -11.97
N ASP A 687 34.04 3.68 -10.92
CA ASP A 687 33.49 2.52 -10.19
C ASP A 687 32.09 2.80 -9.61
N LYS A 688 31.78 4.04 -9.26
CA LYS A 688 30.49 4.45 -8.70
C LYS A 688 29.38 4.44 -9.75
N CYS A 689 29.64 5.02 -10.91
CA CYS A 689 28.75 5.03 -12.06
C CYS A 689 28.56 3.62 -12.59
N SER A 690 29.64 2.84 -12.71
CA SER A 690 29.58 1.44 -13.13
C SER A 690 28.66 0.62 -12.23
N VAL A 691 28.78 0.73 -10.91
CA VAL A 691 27.91 0.01 -9.96
C VAL A 691 26.46 0.46 -10.04
N GLY A 692 26.22 1.76 -10.23
CA GLY A 692 24.88 2.31 -10.34
C GLY A 692 24.16 1.89 -11.64
N VAL A 693 24.84 1.99 -12.79
CA VAL A 693 24.34 1.54 -14.10
C VAL A 693 24.09 0.03 -14.08
N THR A 694 24.98 -0.74 -13.44
CA THR A 694 24.83 -2.18 -13.30
C THR A 694 23.63 -2.58 -12.44
N HIS A 695 23.37 -1.86 -11.36
CA HIS A 695 22.17 -2.07 -10.55
C HIS A 695 20.89 -1.73 -11.33
N PHE A 696 20.90 -0.66 -12.13
CA PHE A 696 19.76 -0.31 -12.98
C PHE A 696 19.44 -1.45 -13.97
N GLN A 697 20.46 -1.99 -14.66
CA GLN A 697 20.31 -3.17 -15.53
C GLN A 697 19.75 -4.42 -14.81
N LEU A 698 19.95 -4.53 -13.49
CA LEU A 698 19.47 -5.66 -12.67
C LEU A 698 17.99 -5.56 -12.29
N VAL A 699 17.47 -4.35 -12.03
CA VAL A 699 16.10 -4.14 -11.54
C VAL A 699 15.06 -4.25 -12.67
N GLN A 700 15.45 -3.96 -13.92
CA GLN A 700 14.56 -4.04 -15.10
C GLN A 700 14.22 -5.48 -15.57
N MET A 701 14.72 -6.53 -14.92
CA MET A 701 14.58 -7.93 -15.35
C MET A 701 13.56 -8.68 -14.47
N LYS A 702 12.55 -9.35 -15.06
CA LYS A 702 11.40 -9.92 -14.32
C LYS A 702 11.50 -11.41 -13.90
N ASP A 703 12.57 -12.14 -14.23
CA ASP A 703 12.67 -13.59 -13.98
C ASP A 703 13.95 -14.00 -13.23
N PHE A 704 13.82 -14.37 -11.94
CA PHE A 704 14.94 -14.77 -11.08
C PHE A 704 14.87 -16.25 -10.70
N ARG A 705 15.96 -17.00 -10.91
CA ARG A 705 16.12 -18.39 -10.42
C ARG A 705 17.35 -18.53 -9.56
N PHE A 706 17.20 -18.51 -8.23
CA PHE A 706 18.33 -18.69 -7.32
C PHE A 706 19.06 -20.01 -7.53
N SER A 707 20.37 -19.95 -7.78
CA SER A 707 21.21 -21.12 -7.63
C SER A 707 21.24 -21.59 -6.16
N TYR A 708 21.46 -22.89 -5.96
CA TYR A 708 21.64 -23.46 -4.62
C TYR A 708 22.80 -22.78 -3.86
N LYS A 709 23.82 -22.29 -4.58
CA LYS A 709 24.95 -21.56 -4.00
C LYS A 709 24.57 -20.16 -3.52
N PHE A 710 23.71 -19.45 -4.26
CA PHE A 710 23.12 -18.17 -3.83
C PHE A 710 22.34 -18.29 -2.53
N LYS A 711 21.46 -19.29 -2.46
CA LYS A 711 20.66 -19.55 -1.26
C LYS A 711 21.51 -19.86 -0.03
N MET A 712 22.67 -20.49 -0.20
CA MET A 712 23.58 -20.81 0.92
C MET A 712 24.48 -19.63 1.30
N ALA A 713 24.94 -18.83 0.33
CA ALA A 713 25.84 -17.71 0.58
C ALA A 713 25.13 -16.48 1.16
N CYS A 714 23.88 -16.23 0.76
CA CYS A 714 23.11 -15.06 1.15
C CYS A 714 22.09 -15.30 2.27
N LYS A 715 21.97 -16.55 2.78
CA LYS A 715 20.93 -16.92 3.76
C LYS A 715 20.90 -16.00 4.99
N ASP A 716 22.07 -15.76 5.57
CA ASP A 716 22.19 -14.99 6.81
C ASP A 716 22.01 -13.50 6.57
N ASP A 717 22.48 -12.99 5.41
CA ASP A 717 22.31 -11.59 5.01
C ASP A 717 20.84 -11.26 4.69
N VAL A 718 20.12 -12.18 4.06
CA VAL A 718 18.69 -12.02 3.73
C VAL A 718 17.85 -11.95 5.00
N LEU A 719 18.08 -12.84 5.96
CA LEU A 719 17.36 -12.83 7.23
C LEU A 719 17.62 -11.57 8.06
N LYS A 720 18.81 -10.96 7.90
CA LYS A 720 19.24 -9.77 8.66
C LYS A 720 18.84 -8.44 8.01
N LEU A 721 18.98 -8.34 6.69
CA LEU A 721 18.85 -7.06 5.96
C LEU A 721 17.52 -6.93 5.20
N CYS A 722 16.84 -8.04 4.93
CA CYS A 722 15.67 -8.09 4.07
C CYS A 722 14.47 -8.81 4.76
N PRO A 723 13.95 -8.27 5.89
CA PRO A 723 12.80 -8.87 6.56
C PRO A 723 11.51 -8.72 5.71
N ASN A 724 10.62 -9.71 5.78
CA ASN A 724 9.28 -9.72 5.16
C ASN A 724 9.19 -9.87 3.62
N ILE A 725 10.20 -10.44 2.96
CA ILE A 725 10.16 -10.69 1.52
C ILE A 725 9.43 -12.01 1.17
N LYS A 726 8.42 -11.93 0.29
CA LYS A 726 7.60 -13.08 -0.16
C LYS A 726 7.98 -13.59 -1.55
N LYS A 727 8.38 -12.72 -2.50
CA LYS A 727 8.78 -13.14 -3.86
C LYS A 727 10.30 -13.34 -3.92
N LYS A 728 10.76 -14.26 -4.77
CA LYS A 728 12.21 -14.53 -4.97
C LYS A 728 12.92 -13.32 -5.60
N VAL A 729 12.23 -12.57 -6.43
CA VAL A 729 12.75 -11.38 -7.10
C VAL A 729 13.20 -10.31 -6.10
N ASP A 730 12.35 -10.01 -5.11
CA ASP A 730 12.59 -8.90 -4.17
C ASP A 730 13.81 -9.12 -3.28
N VAL A 731 14.26 -10.37 -3.08
CA VAL A 731 15.48 -10.68 -2.32
C VAL A 731 16.72 -10.15 -3.04
N VAL A 732 16.76 -10.28 -4.37
CA VAL A 732 17.89 -9.79 -5.19
C VAL A 732 17.82 -8.27 -5.31
N ILE A 733 16.62 -7.69 -5.43
CA ILE A 733 16.42 -6.23 -5.43
C ILE A 733 16.87 -5.65 -4.08
N CYS A 734 16.47 -6.23 -2.95
CA CYS A 734 16.86 -5.77 -1.62
C CYS A 734 18.38 -5.82 -1.39
N LEU A 735 19.01 -6.96 -1.70
CA LEU A 735 20.46 -7.13 -1.52
C LEU A 735 21.27 -6.24 -2.48
N SER A 736 20.87 -6.13 -3.75
CA SER A 736 21.56 -5.28 -4.74
C SER A 736 21.40 -3.80 -4.43
N THR A 737 20.22 -3.37 -3.96
CA THR A 737 19.96 -1.98 -3.52
C THR A 737 20.83 -1.63 -2.32
N THR A 738 20.99 -2.55 -1.38
CA THR A 738 21.86 -2.34 -0.20
C THR A 738 23.32 -2.19 -0.61
N VAL A 739 23.82 -3.04 -1.52
CA VAL A 739 25.20 -2.95 -2.04
C VAL A 739 25.42 -1.66 -2.82
N ARG A 740 24.47 -1.26 -3.67
CA ARG A 740 24.55 0.00 -4.42
C ARG A 740 24.61 1.20 -3.49
N ASN A 741 23.67 1.29 -2.54
CA ASN A 741 23.57 2.45 -1.64
C ASN A 741 24.83 2.58 -0.75
N ASP A 742 25.36 1.46 -0.24
CA ASP A 742 26.61 1.46 0.53
C ASP A 742 27.83 1.91 -0.32
N THR A 743 27.83 1.60 -1.63
CA THR A 743 28.89 2.00 -2.56
C THR A 743 28.79 3.46 -2.98
N LEU A 744 27.57 3.96 -3.23
CA LEU A 744 27.33 5.35 -3.62
C LEU A 744 27.54 6.33 -2.45
N GLN A 745 27.35 5.89 -1.20
CA GLN A 745 27.50 6.69 0.02
C GLN A 745 28.90 6.57 0.68
N ASP A 746 29.88 5.92 0.03
CA ASP A 746 31.24 5.72 0.56
C ASP A 746 31.31 5.09 1.97
N VAL A 747 30.43 4.15 2.27
CA VAL A 747 30.43 3.47 3.57
C VAL A 747 31.64 2.53 3.65
N LYS A 748 32.52 2.73 4.66
CA LYS A 748 33.78 1.97 4.83
C LYS A 748 33.61 0.45 4.95
N GLU A 749 32.48 -0.02 5.48
CA GLU A 749 32.15 -1.45 5.59
C GLU A 749 30.76 -1.72 4.99
N GLN A 750 30.72 -2.49 3.90
CA GLN A 750 29.47 -2.85 3.23
C GLN A 750 28.67 -3.87 4.05
N ARG A 751 27.36 -3.64 4.18
CA ARG A 751 26.46 -4.38 5.09
C ARG A 751 26.17 -5.81 4.66
N VAL A 752 26.09 -6.07 3.35
CA VAL A 752 25.91 -7.44 2.80
C VAL A 752 27.23 -8.19 2.85
N SER A 753 27.30 -9.43 3.32
CA SER A 753 28.59 -10.14 3.44
C SER A 753 29.34 -10.32 2.10
N LEU A 754 30.67 -10.35 2.16
CA LEU A 754 31.54 -10.54 0.98
C LEU A 754 31.22 -11.85 0.21
N LYS A 755 30.73 -12.88 0.90
CA LYS A 755 30.29 -14.15 0.30
C LYS A 755 29.00 -13.99 -0.50
N CYS A 756 28.02 -13.28 0.05
CA CYS A 756 26.76 -13.03 -0.63
C CYS A 756 26.92 -12.07 -1.82
N ARG A 757 27.71 -11.00 -1.67
CA ARG A 757 27.97 -10.03 -2.76
C ARG A 757 28.61 -10.68 -3.99
N LYS A 758 29.54 -11.62 -3.78
CA LYS A 758 30.18 -12.37 -4.88
C LYS A 758 29.16 -13.23 -5.62
N GLN A 759 28.28 -13.92 -4.89
CA GLN A 759 27.28 -14.77 -5.52
C GLN A 759 26.17 -13.97 -6.20
N LEU A 760 25.83 -12.77 -5.69
CA LEU A 760 24.90 -11.84 -6.33
C LEU A 760 25.40 -11.40 -7.72
N ARG A 761 26.71 -11.11 -7.87
CA ARG A 761 27.35 -10.79 -9.17
C ARG A 761 27.43 -11.99 -10.13
N VAL A 762 27.51 -13.21 -9.59
CA VAL A 762 27.49 -14.43 -10.41
C VAL A 762 26.09 -14.66 -11.01
N GLU A 763 25.03 -14.45 -10.23
CA GLU A 763 23.66 -14.50 -10.77
C GLU A 763 23.45 -13.38 -11.81
N GLU A 764 24.00 -12.18 -11.59
CA GLU A 764 23.98 -11.07 -12.56
C GLU A 764 24.60 -11.44 -13.92
N LEU A 765 25.78 -12.09 -13.93
CA LEU A 765 26.44 -12.56 -15.16
C LEU A 765 25.68 -13.71 -15.85
N GLU A 766 24.96 -14.56 -15.10
CA GLU A 766 24.11 -15.61 -15.68
C GLU A 766 22.80 -15.06 -16.27
N MET A 767 22.36 -13.86 -15.87
CA MET A 767 21.02 -13.31 -16.18
C MET A 767 20.99 -12.20 -17.25
N VAL A 768 22.09 -11.50 -17.55
CA VAL A 768 22.09 -10.30 -18.44
C VAL A 768 22.09 -10.60 -19.96
N GLU A 769 22.30 -11.84 -20.43
CA GLU A 769 22.54 -12.07 -21.89
C GLU A 769 21.52 -12.94 -22.66
N LEU A 770 20.53 -13.59 -22.04
CA LEU A 770 20.16 -14.88 -22.64
C LEU A 770 19.11 -14.95 -23.78
N ASP A 771 18.06 -14.11 -23.91
CA ASP A 771 17.07 -14.31 -25.00
C ASP A 771 16.62 -13.05 -25.78
N TYR A 772 16.31 -11.92 -25.13
CA TYR A 772 15.59 -10.82 -25.81
C TYR A 772 16.37 -10.13 -26.96
N GLN A 773 17.63 -9.74 -26.72
CA GLN A 773 18.41 -9.00 -27.73
C GLN A 773 18.83 -9.89 -28.91
N LEU A 774 19.08 -11.19 -28.67
CA LEU A 774 19.32 -12.17 -29.74
C LEU A 774 18.05 -12.41 -30.56
N MET A 775 16.90 -12.59 -29.91
CA MET A 775 15.61 -12.77 -30.60
C MET A 775 15.18 -11.53 -31.40
N ARG A 776 15.48 -10.32 -30.89
CA ARG A 776 15.21 -9.05 -31.58
C ARG A 776 16.04 -8.89 -32.85
N VAL A 777 17.34 -9.15 -32.79
CA VAL A 777 18.25 -8.99 -33.95
C VAL A 777 18.08 -10.13 -34.96
N CYS A 778 17.79 -11.35 -34.50
CA CYS A 778 17.61 -12.53 -35.37
C CYS A 778 16.15 -12.81 -35.77
N LYS A 779 15.22 -11.87 -35.55
CA LYS A 779 13.76 -12.03 -35.72
C LYS A 779 13.33 -12.59 -37.08
N GLN A 780 14.04 -12.24 -38.15
CA GLN A 780 13.71 -12.68 -39.51
C GLN A 780 14.09 -14.15 -39.80
N MET A 781 14.95 -14.75 -38.96
CA MET A 781 15.52 -16.09 -39.15
C MET A 781 14.86 -17.17 -38.28
N ILE A 782 13.95 -16.76 -37.39
CA ILE A 782 13.26 -17.61 -36.39
C ILE A 782 11.75 -17.62 -36.70
N LYS A 783 11.08 -18.79 -36.65
CA LYS A 783 9.61 -18.84 -36.61
C LYS A 783 9.20 -18.87 -35.14
N VAL A 784 8.73 -17.75 -34.62
CA VAL A 784 8.12 -17.69 -33.29
C VAL A 784 6.76 -18.40 -33.38
N PRO A 785 6.45 -19.41 -32.54
CA PRO A 785 5.07 -19.79 -32.28
C PRO A 785 4.42 -18.54 -31.67
N VAL A 786 3.51 -17.91 -32.40
CA VAL A 786 2.83 -16.69 -31.95
C VAL A 786 1.97 -17.05 -30.73
N PRO A 787 2.23 -16.41 -29.58
CA PRO A 787 1.14 -15.68 -28.97
C PRO A 787 1.58 -14.27 -28.55
N PHE A 788 2.45 -13.60 -29.30
CA PHE A 788 2.80 -12.20 -29.04
C PHE A 788 3.20 -11.54 -30.36
N LEU A 789 2.25 -10.83 -30.98
CA LEU A 789 2.42 -9.62 -31.79
C LEU A 789 1.02 -9.11 -32.20
N PRO A 790 0.76 -7.79 -32.12
CA PRO A 790 -0.56 -7.20 -32.31
C PRO A 790 -1.00 -7.20 -33.79
N LEU A 791 -2.28 -7.52 -34.02
CA LEU A 791 -3.03 -7.14 -35.22
C LEU A 791 -3.46 -5.68 -35.03
N GLY A 792 -3.30 -4.72 -35.94
CA GLY A 792 -2.75 -4.66 -37.29
C GLY A 792 -2.42 -3.18 -37.57
N PHE A 793 -1.65 -2.85 -38.60
CA PHE A 793 -2.20 -2.52 -39.91
C PHE A 793 -1.07 -2.40 -40.93
N HIS A 794 -1.21 -3.05 -42.08
CA HIS A 794 -1.06 -2.45 -43.42
C HIS A 794 -1.82 -3.41 -44.35
N THR A 795 -2.71 -3.02 -45.27
CA THR A 795 -3.19 -1.74 -45.82
C THR A 795 -4.27 -2.12 -46.84
N GLU A 796 -5.27 -1.27 -47.10
CA GLU A 796 -5.78 -1.04 -48.48
C GLU A 796 -6.76 0.13 -48.52
N THR A 797 -6.31 1.23 -49.11
CA THR A 797 -7.02 1.91 -50.21
C THR A 797 -6.01 2.77 -50.97
N GLU A 798 -5.51 2.27 -52.10
CA GLU A 798 -5.15 3.13 -53.22
C GLU A 798 -6.43 3.42 -54.03
N PHE A 799 -6.54 4.67 -54.46
CA PHE A 799 -7.34 5.04 -55.63
C PHE A 799 -6.64 4.50 -56.89
N GLY A 800 -7.37 3.79 -57.76
CA GLY A 800 -6.88 3.57 -59.13
C GLY A 800 -7.58 2.47 -59.93
N ASN A 801 -8.56 2.86 -60.75
CA ASN A 801 -9.07 2.02 -61.84
C ASN A 801 -7.95 1.61 -62.81
N GLY A 802 -7.89 0.30 -63.08
CA GLY A 802 -7.67 -0.30 -64.41
C GLY A 802 -6.33 -0.09 -65.12
N ALA A 803 -5.52 -1.15 -65.18
CA ALA A 803 -4.87 -1.60 -66.41
C ALA A 803 -4.28 -3.01 -66.24
N SER A 804 -4.44 -3.81 -67.29
CA SER A 804 -4.08 -5.21 -67.49
C SER A 804 -2.58 -5.53 -67.56
N GLY A 805 -2.16 -6.70 -67.04
CA GLY A 805 -0.92 -7.40 -67.45
C GLY A 805 -0.40 -8.47 -66.44
N PRO A 806 -0.10 -9.73 -66.84
CA PRO A 806 0.39 -10.79 -65.95
C PRO A 806 1.92 -11.01 -66.00
N HIS A 807 2.46 -11.73 -64.98
CA HIS A 807 3.84 -12.17 -64.69
C HIS A 807 4.69 -11.17 -63.86
N SER A 808 5.15 -11.46 -62.63
CA SER A 808 6.07 -12.56 -62.28
C SER A 808 6.18 -12.78 -60.76
N LEU A 809 6.37 -14.04 -60.34
CA LEU A 809 6.68 -14.51 -58.98
C LEU A 809 7.97 -13.91 -58.40
N LEU A 810 8.00 -13.55 -57.10
CA LEU A 810 9.21 -13.54 -56.27
C LEU A 810 8.91 -13.92 -54.81
N LEU A 811 9.86 -14.67 -54.24
CA LEU A 811 9.78 -15.57 -53.08
C LEU A 811 9.73 -14.89 -51.70
N SER A 812 9.12 -15.56 -50.72
CA SER A 812 9.22 -15.26 -49.28
C SER A 812 10.59 -15.67 -48.68
N PRO A 813 11.15 -14.98 -47.68
CA PRO A 813 12.39 -15.37 -47.01
C PRO A 813 12.23 -16.65 -46.17
N GLN A 814 13.13 -17.62 -46.36
CA GLN A 814 13.16 -18.90 -45.62
C GLN A 814 13.54 -18.67 -44.15
N ARG A 815 12.75 -19.24 -43.22
CA ARG A 815 13.01 -19.21 -41.76
C ARG A 815 13.72 -20.50 -41.34
N PHE A 816 14.88 -20.41 -40.70
CA PHE A 816 15.73 -21.57 -40.39
C PHE A 816 15.32 -22.32 -39.12
N CYS A 817 15.00 -21.60 -38.05
CA CYS A 817 14.68 -22.19 -36.75
C CYS A 817 13.18 -22.12 -36.49
N SER A 818 12.43 -23.12 -36.95
CA SER A 818 10.96 -23.12 -36.88
C SER A 818 10.34 -23.96 -35.76
N GLU A 819 11.11 -24.86 -35.14
CA GLU A 819 10.64 -25.81 -34.11
C GLU A 819 11.53 -25.80 -32.83
N ALA A 820 12.45 -24.85 -32.71
CA ALA A 820 13.38 -24.82 -31.58
C ALA A 820 12.80 -24.03 -30.39
N ASP A 821 12.70 -24.68 -29.22
CA ASP A 821 12.40 -24.01 -27.94
C ASP A 821 13.43 -22.91 -27.64
N ALA A 822 13.05 -21.87 -26.87
CA ALA A 822 13.94 -20.76 -26.47
C ALA A 822 15.31 -21.23 -25.96
N LYS A 823 15.33 -22.32 -25.18
CA LYS A 823 16.55 -22.93 -24.63
C LYS A 823 17.52 -23.52 -25.68
N ASN A 824 17.02 -23.93 -26.84
CA ASN A 824 17.80 -24.51 -27.95
C ASN A 824 17.95 -23.54 -29.13
N MET A 825 17.39 -22.34 -29.03
CA MET A 825 17.35 -21.37 -30.12
C MET A 825 18.75 -20.90 -30.54
N LEU A 826 19.62 -20.59 -29.58
CA LEU A 826 21.03 -20.27 -29.86
C LEU A 826 21.76 -21.42 -30.57
N ASN A 827 21.48 -22.68 -30.22
CA ASN A 827 22.11 -23.83 -30.87
C ASN A 827 21.63 -24.00 -32.32
N CYS A 828 20.35 -23.79 -32.59
CA CYS A 828 19.82 -23.80 -33.96
C CYS A 828 20.38 -22.65 -34.82
N LEU A 829 20.49 -21.45 -34.24
CA LEU A 829 21.07 -20.29 -34.92
C LEU A 829 22.56 -20.49 -35.22
N LYS A 830 23.32 -21.10 -34.30
CA LYS A 830 24.73 -21.48 -34.54
C LYS A 830 24.86 -22.45 -35.71
N GLN A 831 23.99 -23.46 -35.80
CA GLN A 831 24.00 -24.43 -36.90
C GLN A 831 23.72 -23.80 -38.27
N ASN A 832 22.92 -22.74 -38.32
CA ASN A 832 22.56 -22.05 -39.56
C ASN A 832 23.38 -20.77 -39.82
N LYS A 833 24.35 -20.44 -38.96
CA LYS A 833 25.14 -19.19 -38.98
C LYS A 833 25.84 -18.91 -40.31
N ASN A 834 26.26 -19.97 -41.00
CA ASN A 834 27.06 -19.88 -42.23
C ASN A 834 26.21 -19.99 -43.51
N ASN A 835 24.88 -19.96 -43.41
CA ASN A 835 24.00 -19.95 -44.58
C ASN A 835 24.06 -18.58 -45.29
N GLU A 836 24.08 -18.58 -46.63
CA GLU A 836 24.13 -17.34 -47.44
C GLU A 836 22.94 -16.40 -47.18
N MET A 837 21.79 -16.94 -46.76
CA MET A 837 20.59 -16.16 -46.45
C MET A 837 20.50 -15.76 -44.97
N MET A 838 21.54 -16.00 -44.15
CA MET A 838 21.56 -15.57 -42.74
C MET A 838 21.80 -14.06 -42.64
N ASP A 839 21.01 -13.38 -41.82
CA ASP A 839 21.11 -11.92 -41.66
C ASP A 839 22.50 -11.53 -41.11
N PRO A 840 23.22 -10.58 -41.75
CA PRO A 840 24.57 -10.19 -41.32
C PRO A 840 24.65 -9.65 -39.89
N LYS A 841 23.62 -8.93 -39.40
CA LYS A 841 23.56 -8.43 -38.01
C LYS A 841 23.30 -9.57 -37.05
N CYS A 842 22.42 -10.50 -37.40
CA CYS A 842 22.22 -11.73 -36.62
C CYS A 842 23.50 -12.56 -36.55
N LYS A 843 24.22 -12.71 -37.67
CA LYS A 843 25.50 -13.41 -37.75
C LYS A 843 26.55 -12.77 -36.84
N GLN A 844 26.65 -11.44 -36.83
CA GLN A 844 27.56 -10.70 -35.93
C GLN A 844 27.21 -10.90 -34.45
N MET A 845 25.92 -10.88 -34.09
CA MET A 845 25.47 -11.13 -32.72
C MET A 845 25.76 -12.57 -32.25
N ILE A 846 25.55 -13.55 -33.12
CA ILE A 846 25.90 -14.96 -32.83
C ILE A 846 27.41 -15.08 -32.61
N THR A 847 28.23 -14.46 -33.47
CA THR A 847 29.69 -14.45 -33.31
C THR A 847 30.10 -13.79 -31.99
N LYS A 848 29.57 -12.60 -31.66
CA LYS A 848 29.87 -11.90 -30.39
C LYS A 848 29.59 -12.79 -29.18
N ARG A 849 28.46 -13.51 -29.20
CA ARG A 849 28.08 -14.44 -28.14
C ARG A 849 28.97 -15.68 -28.07
N GLN A 850 29.43 -16.22 -29.22
CA GLN A 850 30.41 -17.31 -29.25
C GLN A 850 31.77 -16.88 -28.67
N ILE A 851 32.21 -15.64 -28.92
CA ILE A 851 33.45 -15.09 -28.34
C ILE A 851 33.35 -15.11 -26.80
N THR A 852 32.29 -14.53 -26.23
CA THR A 852 32.06 -14.49 -24.76
C THR A 852 31.97 -15.89 -24.15
N GLN A 853 31.36 -16.86 -24.83
CA GLN A 853 31.30 -18.24 -24.34
C GLN A 853 32.67 -18.94 -24.33
N ASN A 854 33.59 -18.52 -25.19
CA ASN A 854 34.92 -19.11 -25.29
C ASN A 854 35.95 -18.42 -24.37
N THR A 855 35.67 -17.24 -23.82
CA THR A 855 36.55 -16.60 -22.82
C THR A 855 36.51 -17.31 -21.46
N ASP A 856 35.44 -18.01 -21.11
CA ASP A 856 35.38 -18.81 -19.90
C ASP A 856 34.52 -20.08 -20.09
N TYR A 857 35.10 -21.25 -19.77
CA TYR A 857 34.42 -22.54 -19.85
C TYR A 857 33.14 -22.58 -18.98
N ARG A 858 33.04 -21.74 -17.95
CA ARG A 858 31.85 -21.62 -17.08
C ARG A 858 30.64 -21.05 -17.83
N LEU A 859 30.87 -20.21 -18.84
CA LEU A 859 29.87 -19.57 -19.69
C LEU A 859 29.44 -20.47 -20.87
N ASN A 860 30.13 -21.59 -21.09
CA ASN A 860 29.78 -22.59 -22.10
C ASN A 860 29.14 -23.84 -21.46
N PRO A 861 27.80 -23.90 -21.32
CA PRO A 861 27.13 -24.99 -20.63
C PRO A 861 27.26 -26.35 -21.34
N VAL A 862 27.42 -26.35 -22.67
CA VAL A 862 27.61 -27.56 -23.47
C VAL A 862 28.99 -28.16 -23.19
N LEU A 863 30.02 -27.33 -23.24
CA LEU A 863 31.40 -27.72 -22.90
C LEU A 863 31.51 -28.17 -21.45
N ARG A 864 30.93 -27.43 -20.50
CA ARG A 864 30.94 -27.77 -19.07
C ARG A 864 30.27 -29.11 -18.79
N LYS A 865 29.21 -29.45 -19.53
CA LYS A 865 28.51 -30.73 -19.41
C LYS A 865 29.34 -31.88 -19.99
N ALA A 866 29.86 -31.72 -21.20
CA ALA A 866 30.62 -32.77 -21.89
C ALA A 866 31.99 -33.03 -21.25
N CYS A 867 32.71 -31.98 -20.87
CA CYS A 867 34.06 -32.06 -20.30
C CYS A 867 34.09 -32.08 -18.76
N LYS A 868 32.96 -32.40 -18.10
CA LYS A 868 32.81 -32.35 -16.64
C LYS A 868 33.87 -33.16 -15.89
N ALA A 869 34.25 -34.32 -16.41
CA ALA A 869 35.25 -35.20 -15.81
C ALA A 869 36.70 -34.82 -16.18
N ASP A 870 36.91 -34.22 -17.35
CA ASP A 870 38.23 -33.97 -17.91
C ASP A 870 38.84 -32.66 -17.43
N ILE A 871 38.02 -31.62 -17.21
CA ILE A 871 38.45 -30.31 -16.70
C ILE A 871 39.20 -30.42 -15.36
N PRO A 872 38.62 -31.02 -14.29
CA PRO A 872 39.34 -31.16 -13.02
C PRO A 872 40.50 -32.16 -13.09
N LYS A 873 40.52 -33.06 -14.07
CA LYS A 873 41.55 -34.10 -14.20
C LYS A 873 42.81 -33.60 -14.90
N PHE A 874 42.67 -32.75 -15.93
CA PHE A 874 43.79 -32.32 -16.77
C PHE A 874 44.15 -30.84 -16.61
N CYS A 875 43.20 -29.98 -16.20
CA CYS A 875 43.41 -28.53 -16.11
C CYS A 875 43.41 -28.03 -14.66
N GLN A 876 43.62 -28.93 -13.68
CA GLN A 876 43.57 -28.61 -12.25
C GLN A 876 44.59 -27.54 -11.84
N ASP A 877 45.77 -27.53 -12.45
CA ASP A 877 46.82 -26.56 -12.12
C ASP A 877 46.43 -25.12 -12.49
N ILE A 878 45.62 -24.96 -13.52
CA ILE A 878 45.04 -23.67 -13.93
C ILE A 878 43.97 -23.28 -12.92
N LEU A 879 43.09 -24.23 -12.56
CA LEU A 879 42.02 -24.02 -11.58
C LEU A 879 42.53 -23.71 -10.16
N ARG A 880 43.73 -24.19 -9.78
CA ARG A 880 44.36 -23.89 -8.48
C ARG A 880 45.11 -22.57 -8.44
N LYS A 881 45.61 -22.11 -9.58
CA LYS A 881 46.32 -20.82 -9.71
C LYS A 881 45.36 -19.65 -9.86
N ALA A 882 44.18 -19.89 -10.40
CA ALA A 882 43.10 -18.93 -10.44
C ALA A 882 42.54 -18.68 -9.03
N SER A 883 42.51 -17.42 -8.60
CA SER A 883 41.63 -17.02 -7.51
C SER A 883 40.18 -16.99 -8.03
N ASP A 884 39.19 -17.10 -7.15
CA ASP A 884 37.77 -17.09 -7.53
C ASP A 884 37.34 -15.80 -8.28
N ASP A 885 38.21 -14.78 -8.35
CA ASP A 885 37.99 -13.46 -8.93
C ASP A 885 38.71 -13.22 -10.29
N SER A 886 39.46 -14.19 -10.85
CA SER A 886 40.15 -14.01 -12.15
C SER A 886 39.34 -14.61 -13.33
N GLU A 887 39.10 -13.82 -14.37
CA GLU A 887 38.64 -14.34 -15.67
C GLU A 887 39.71 -15.28 -16.24
N LEU A 888 39.31 -16.50 -16.62
CA LEU A 888 40.26 -17.51 -17.06
C LEU A 888 40.73 -17.31 -18.51
N GLU A 889 40.24 -16.27 -19.21
CA GLU A 889 40.64 -15.81 -20.55
C GLU A 889 40.79 -16.94 -21.59
N GLY A 890 40.01 -18.02 -21.51
CA GLY A 890 40.10 -19.17 -22.41
C GLY A 890 41.23 -20.16 -22.08
N GLN A 891 41.97 -19.98 -20.99
CA GLN A 891 43.08 -20.87 -20.57
C GLN A 891 42.64 -22.32 -20.34
N VAL A 892 41.41 -22.53 -19.85
CA VAL A 892 40.85 -23.89 -19.66
C VAL A 892 40.56 -24.53 -21.01
N ILE A 893 40.03 -23.79 -21.98
CA ILE A 893 39.79 -24.30 -23.34
C ILE A 893 41.14 -24.60 -24.02
N SER A 894 42.13 -23.70 -23.92
CA SER A 894 43.50 -23.93 -24.42
C SER A 894 44.14 -25.20 -23.82
N CYS A 895 43.98 -25.42 -22.51
CA CYS A 895 44.41 -26.67 -21.86
C CYS A 895 43.74 -27.91 -22.45
N LEU A 896 42.42 -27.86 -22.68
CA LEU A 896 41.69 -28.98 -23.29
C LEU A 896 42.12 -29.20 -24.75
N LYS A 897 42.35 -28.14 -25.54
CA LYS A 897 42.88 -28.23 -26.92
C LYS A 897 44.23 -28.97 -26.97
N LEU A 898 45.14 -28.66 -26.05
CA LEU A 898 46.42 -29.37 -25.94
C LEU A 898 46.22 -30.88 -25.63
N LYS A 899 45.25 -31.23 -24.77
CA LYS A 899 44.95 -32.62 -24.43
C LYS A 899 44.18 -33.36 -25.51
N TYR A 900 43.45 -32.64 -26.35
CA TYR A 900 42.86 -33.17 -27.59
C TYR A 900 43.97 -33.59 -28.56
N ALA A 901 45.00 -32.76 -28.76
CA ALA A 901 46.14 -33.10 -29.61
C ALA A 901 46.92 -34.33 -29.10
N ASP A 902 46.96 -34.53 -27.78
CA ASP A 902 47.54 -35.72 -27.13
C ASP A 902 46.63 -36.98 -27.20
N GLN A 903 45.39 -36.87 -27.70
CA GLN A 903 44.34 -37.91 -27.69
C GLN A 903 44.00 -38.45 -26.29
N ARG A 904 44.00 -37.59 -25.25
CA ARG A 904 43.82 -37.99 -23.84
C ARG A 904 42.46 -37.66 -23.23
N LEU A 905 41.57 -37.00 -23.97
CA LEU A 905 40.24 -36.61 -23.52
C LEU A 905 39.24 -37.78 -23.60
N SER A 906 38.13 -37.66 -22.86
CA SER A 906 36.98 -38.56 -23.01
C SER A 906 36.27 -38.32 -24.35
N SER A 907 35.55 -39.33 -24.86
CA SER A 907 34.88 -39.24 -26.17
C SER A 907 33.91 -38.04 -26.26
N ASP A 908 33.10 -37.82 -25.21
CA ASP A 908 32.12 -36.72 -25.19
C ASP A 908 32.80 -35.34 -25.19
N CYS A 909 33.90 -35.21 -24.45
CA CYS A 909 34.68 -33.96 -24.41
C CYS A 909 35.48 -33.75 -25.70
N GLU A 910 36.04 -34.83 -26.27
CA GLU A 910 36.77 -34.83 -27.55
C GLU A 910 35.87 -34.32 -28.69
N ASP A 911 34.61 -34.78 -28.74
CA ASP A 911 33.65 -34.33 -29.76
C ASP A 911 33.32 -32.83 -29.62
N GLN A 912 33.12 -32.32 -28.40
CA GLN A 912 32.84 -30.90 -28.19
C GLN A 912 34.06 -29.99 -28.46
N ILE A 913 35.26 -30.43 -28.08
CA ILE A 913 36.50 -29.69 -28.38
C ILE A 913 36.77 -29.68 -29.89
N ARG A 914 36.45 -30.75 -30.61
CA ARG A 914 36.54 -30.78 -32.08
C ARG A 914 35.66 -29.70 -32.72
N VAL A 915 34.43 -29.52 -32.24
CA VAL A 915 33.53 -28.45 -32.73
C VAL A 915 34.12 -27.06 -32.44
N ILE A 916 34.63 -26.83 -31.22
CA ILE A 916 35.26 -25.54 -30.85
C ILE A 916 36.48 -25.25 -31.74
N LEU A 917 37.31 -26.27 -32.00
CA LEU A 917 38.49 -26.15 -32.86
C LEU A 917 38.12 -25.84 -34.32
N GLN A 918 37.06 -26.46 -34.84
CA GLN A 918 36.54 -26.17 -36.17
C GLN A 918 35.99 -24.76 -36.30
N GLU A 919 35.21 -24.31 -35.31
CA GLU A 919 34.67 -22.96 -35.29
C GLU A 919 35.76 -21.91 -35.18
N SER A 920 36.78 -22.12 -34.31
CA SER A 920 37.92 -21.20 -34.21
C SER A 920 38.77 -21.17 -35.48
N ALA A 921 38.92 -22.32 -36.17
CA ALA A 921 39.69 -22.39 -37.40
C ALA A 921 39.06 -21.63 -38.57
N LEU A 922 37.73 -21.48 -38.58
CA LEU A 922 37.00 -20.67 -39.57
C LEU A 922 36.94 -19.19 -39.19
N ASP A 923 36.91 -18.89 -37.89
CA ASP A 923 36.82 -17.53 -37.33
C ASP A 923 37.78 -17.37 -36.15
N TYR A 924 38.97 -16.81 -36.43
CA TYR A 924 40.07 -16.61 -35.48
C TYR A 924 39.69 -15.76 -34.25
N ARG A 925 38.57 -15.04 -34.31
CA ARG A 925 38.04 -14.24 -33.19
C ARG A 925 37.46 -15.10 -32.07
N LEU A 926 37.09 -16.34 -32.38
CA LEU A 926 36.54 -17.29 -31.42
C LEU A 926 37.61 -17.96 -30.55
N ASP A 927 38.89 -17.68 -30.78
CA ASP A 927 40.01 -18.09 -29.92
C ASP A 927 40.55 -16.90 -29.10
N PRO A 928 40.21 -16.81 -27.81
CA PRO A 928 40.66 -15.71 -26.96
C PRO A 928 42.18 -15.65 -26.76
N GLN A 929 42.87 -16.79 -26.73
CA GLN A 929 44.32 -16.81 -26.54
C GLN A 929 45.05 -16.35 -27.80
N LEU A 930 44.52 -16.71 -28.98
CA LEU A 930 45.03 -16.18 -30.24
C LEU A 930 44.79 -14.66 -30.35
N GLN A 931 43.60 -14.17 -29.98
CA GLN A 931 43.32 -12.72 -29.96
C GLN A 931 44.26 -11.96 -29.01
N LEU A 932 44.45 -12.50 -27.80
CA LEU A 932 45.29 -11.89 -26.77
C LEU A 932 46.75 -11.79 -27.21
N HIS A 933 47.32 -12.87 -27.75
CA HIS A 933 48.76 -12.94 -28.02
C HIS A 933 49.16 -12.55 -29.44
N CYS A 934 48.26 -12.61 -30.43
CA CYS A 934 48.57 -12.42 -31.86
C CYS A 934 47.92 -11.19 -32.53
N SER A 935 47.16 -10.35 -31.82
CA SER A 935 46.45 -9.19 -32.40
C SER A 935 47.36 -8.24 -33.20
N GLU A 936 48.55 -7.91 -32.70
CA GLU A 936 49.52 -7.05 -33.38
C GLU A 936 50.09 -7.71 -34.66
N GLU A 937 50.35 -9.00 -34.62
CA GLU A 937 50.89 -9.73 -35.77
C GLU A 937 49.83 -9.92 -36.87
N ILE A 938 48.57 -10.10 -36.49
CA ILE A 938 47.44 -10.21 -37.43
C ILE A 938 47.25 -8.90 -38.19
N THR A 939 47.22 -7.77 -37.47
CA THR A 939 47.09 -6.44 -38.08
C THR A 939 48.28 -6.05 -38.95
N ARG A 940 49.48 -6.60 -38.70
CA ARG A 940 50.69 -6.28 -39.46
C ARG A 940 50.92 -7.20 -40.67
N LEU A 941 50.72 -8.51 -40.51
CA LEU A 941 51.11 -9.51 -41.52
C LEU A 941 49.92 -10.06 -42.31
N CYS A 942 48.71 -10.02 -41.74
CA CYS A 942 47.50 -10.66 -42.28
C CYS A 942 46.34 -9.65 -42.39
N ALA A 943 46.66 -8.39 -42.66
CA ALA A 943 45.70 -7.29 -42.65
C ALA A 943 44.66 -7.43 -43.78
N GLU A 944 45.09 -7.89 -44.95
CA GLU A 944 44.22 -8.06 -46.13
C GLU A 944 43.21 -9.19 -45.89
N GLU A 945 43.67 -10.33 -45.35
CA GLU A 945 42.82 -11.47 -44.99
C GLU A 945 41.89 -11.14 -43.82
N ALA A 946 42.33 -10.32 -42.86
CA ALA A 946 41.49 -9.88 -41.75
C ALA A 946 40.41 -8.86 -42.18
N ALA A 947 40.69 -8.03 -43.19
CA ALA A 947 39.76 -7.04 -43.73
C ALA A 947 38.61 -7.66 -44.52
N ALA A 948 38.81 -8.84 -45.13
CA ALA A 948 37.79 -9.54 -45.90
C ALA A 948 36.57 -9.95 -45.04
N GLN A 949 36.72 -10.08 -43.71
CA GLN A 949 35.65 -10.50 -42.77
C GLN A 949 34.95 -11.83 -43.13
N GLU A 950 35.52 -12.62 -44.05
CA GLU A 950 34.98 -13.90 -44.47
C GLU A 950 35.42 -15.03 -43.52
N GLN A 951 34.51 -15.92 -43.14
CA GLN A 951 34.76 -17.07 -42.26
C GLN A 951 35.40 -18.24 -43.03
N THR A 952 36.51 -17.95 -43.72
CA THR A 952 37.20 -18.87 -44.64
C THR A 952 38.45 -19.49 -44.01
N GLY A 953 38.81 -19.11 -42.78
CA GLY A 953 40.03 -19.56 -42.10
C GLY A 953 41.34 -19.02 -42.68
N GLN A 954 41.27 -18.03 -43.58
CA GLN A 954 42.45 -17.47 -44.25
C GLN A 954 43.40 -16.73 -43.31
N VAL A 955 42.89 -16.12 -42.24
CA VAL A 955 43.73 -15.44 -41.23
C VAL A 955 44.62 -16.44 -40.50
N GLU A 956 44.08 -17.60 -40.09
CA GLU A 956 44.91 -18.66 -39.50
C GLU A 956 45.91 -19.23 -40.50
N GLU A 957 45.52 -19.36 -41.77
CA GLU A 957 46.42 -19.82 -42.84
C GLU A 957 47.59 -18.86 -43.06
N CYS A 958 47.31 -17.55 -43.06
CA CYS A 958 48.33 -16.51 -43.16
C CYS A 958 49.31 -16.54 -41.98
N LEU A 959 48.80 -16.75 -40.75
CA LEU A 959 49.65 -16.90 -39.55
C LEU A 959 50.53 -18.16 -39.63
N LYS A 960 49.97 -19.30 -40.07
CA LYS A 960 50.73 -20.55 -40.28
C LYS A 960 51.83 -20.37 -41.34
N GLY A 961 51.50 -19.72 -42.46
CA GLY A 961 52.46 -19.43 -43.54
C GLY A 961 53.58 -18.46 -43.15
N ASN A 962 53.32 -17.53 -42.25
CA ASN A 962 54.30 -16.55 -41.77
C ASN A 962 54.93 -16.90 -40.41
N LEU A 963 54.85 -18.16 -39.96
CA LEU A 963 55.38 -18.62 -38.67
C LEU A 963 56.83 -18.19 -38.39
N LEU A 964 57.68 -18.16 -39.43
CA LEU A 964 59.09 -17.74 -39.33
C LEU A 964 59.27 -16.22 -39.15
N LYS A 965 58.27 -15.42 -39.54
CA LYS A 965 58.30 -13.95 -39.50
C LYS A 965 57.64 -13.36 -38.26
N LEU A 966 56.98 -14.18 -37.44
CA LEU A 966 56.35 -13.76 -36.18
C LEU A 966 57.42 -13.34 -35.18
N LYS A 967 57.32 -12.10 -34.67
CA LYS A 967 58.27 -11.56 -33.69
C LYS A 967 57.83 -11.85 -32.25
N HIS A 968 56.53 -11.88 -31.99
CA HIS A 968 56.00 -12.11 -30.66
C HIS A 968 56.06 -13.60 -30.29
N GLU A 969 56.91 -13.97 -29.33
CA GLU A 969 57.14 -15.38 -28.95
C GLU A 969 55.88 -16.04 -28.34
N ALA A 970 55.01 -15.29 -27.66
CA ALA A 970 53.72 -15.84 -27.20
C ALA A 970 52.76 -16.14 -28.36
N CYS A 971 52.73 -15.27 -29.39
CA CYS A 971 51.96 -15.54 -30.60
C CYS A 971 52.48 -16.77 -31.35
N LYS A 972 53.80 -16.83 -31.53
CA LYS A 972 54.48 -17.96 -32.17
C LYS A 972 54.20 -19.28 -31.46
N LYS A 973 54.17 -19.27 -30.12
CA LYS A 973 53.77 -20.45 -29.32
C LYS A 973 52.33 -20.88 -29.60
N GLU A 974 51.40 -19.94 -29.74
CA GLU A 974 50.00 -20.27 -30.03
C GLU A 974 49.82 -20.82 -31.45
N VAL A 975 50.48 -20.23 -32.45
CA VAL A 975 50.47 -20.79 -33.83
C VAL A 975 51.11 -22.19 -33.86
N LEU A 976 52.13 -22.45 -33.05
CA LEU A 976 52.70 -23.80 -32.88
C LEU A 976 51.71 -24.78 -32.22
N ASN A 977 50.88 -24.34 -31.28
CA ASN A 977 49.82 -25.16 -30.69
C ASN A 977 48.75 -25.49 -31.74
N MET A 978 48.32 -24.52 -32.54
CA MET A 978 47.40 -24.72 -33.65
C MET A 978 47.92 -25.75 -34.68
N LEU A 979 49.24 -25.73 -34.97
CA LEU A 979 49.88 -26.73 -35.83
C LEU A 979 49.87 -28.14 -35.22
N LYS A 980 49.96 -28.26 -33.88
CA LYS A 980 49.81 -29.55 -33.19
C LYS A 980 48.36 -30.04 -33.19
N GLU A 981 47.41 -29.14 -32.99
CA GLU A 981 45.98 -29.43 -33.00
C GLU A 981 45.51 -29.89 -34.38
N SER A 982 45.90 -29.19 -35.45
CA SER A 982 45.59 -29.56 -36.85
C SER A 982 46.23 -30.88 -37.30
N LYS A 983 47.32 -31.31 -36.68
CA LYS A 983 47.92 -32.63 -36.93
C LYS A 983 47.06 -33.78 -36.37
N ALA A 984 46.34 -33.52 -35.28
CA ALA A 984 45.61 -34.56 -34.56
C ALA A 984 44.39 -35.05 -35.33
N ASP A 985 43.75 -34.18 -36.12
CA ASP A 985 42.63 -34.55 -37.00
C ASP A 985 42.50 -33.60 -38.19
N ILE A 986 42.23 -34.13 -39.38
CA ILE A 986 42.05 -33.33 -40.60
C ILE A 986 40.84 -32.40 -40.49
N PHE A 987 39.82 -32.80 -39.73
CA PHE A 987 38.62 -32.01 -39.52
C PHE A 987 38.86 -30.69 -38.76
N VAL A 988 39.98 -30.58 -38.04
CA VAL A 988 40.39 -29.36 -37.33
C VAL A 988 41.07 -28.35 -38.28
N ASP A 989 41.45 -28.78 -39.49
CA ASP A 989 41.99 -27.91 -40.54
C ASP A 989 40.99 -27.83 -41.72
N PRO A 990 40.01 -26.91 -41.68
CA PRO A 990 38.97 -26.84 -42.70
C PRO A 990 39.52 -26.52 -44.10
N VAL A 991 40.63 -25.79 -44.21
CA VAL A 991 41.29 -25.48 -45.50
C VAL A 991 41.93 -26.73 -46.09
N LEU A 992 42.63 -27.53 -45.29
CA LEU A 992 43.19 -28.80 -45.74
C LEU A 992 42.10 -29.84 -46.03
N HIS A 993 41.08 -29.93 -45.18
CA HIS A 993 39.96 -30.86 -45.36
C HIS A 993 39.19 -30.57 -46.66
N THR A 994 38.92 -29.29 -46.97
CA THR A 994 38.25 -28.91 -48.22
C THR A 994 39.11 -29.21 -49.44
N ALA A 995 40.42 -28.92 -49.39
CA ALA A 995 41.34 -29.26 -50.47
C ALA A 995 41.44 -30.78 -50.72
N CYS A 996 41.34 -31.60 -49.68
CA CYS A 996 41.47 -33.06 -49.73
C CYS A 996 40.14 -33.82 -49.73
N ALA A 997 38.99 -33.15 -49.82
CA ALA A 997 37.67 -33.77 -49.65
C ALA A 997 37.37 -34.88 -50.68
N LEU A 998 37.77 -34.68 -51.94
CA LEU A 998 37.60 -35.67 -53.01
C LEU A 998 38.54 -36.87 -52.81
N ASP A 999 39.79 -36.63 -52.43
CA ASP A 999 40.77 -37.67 -52.18
C ASP A 999 40.40 -38.53 -50.97
N LEU A 1000 39.86 -37.92 -49.90
CA LEU A 1000 39.30 -38.64 -48.75
C LEU A 1000 38.16 -39.57 -49.16
N LYS A 1001 37.26 -39.10 -50.05
CA LYS A 1001 36.13 -39.91 -50.54
C LYS A 1001 36.58 -41.05 -51.46
N HIS A 1002 37.66 -40.88 -52.23
CA HIS A 1002 38.12 -41.90 -53.16
C HIS A 1002 39.09 -42.91 -52.55
N HIS A 1003 39.95 -42.48 -51.63
CA HIS A 1003 41.04 -43.31 -51.09
C HIS A 1003 40.84 -43.70 -49.63
N CYS A 1004 40.11 -42.89 -48.84
CA CYS A 1004 39.95 -43.08 -47.40
C CYS A 1004 38.49 -43.30 -46.96
N ALA A 1005 37.57 -43.62 -47.88
CA ALA A 1005 36.14 -43.74 -47.59
C ALA A 1005 35.77 -44.81 -46.55
N ALA A 1006 36.56 -45.88 -46.44
CA ALA A 1006 36.34 -46.95 -45.46
C ALA A 1006 36.80 -46.58 -44.03
N ILE A 1007 37.48 -45.45 -43.85
CA ILE A 1007 38.09 -45.05 -42.58
C ILE A 1007 37.16 -44.08 -41.85
N PRO A 1008 36.70 -44.42 -40.63
CA PRO A 1008 35.80 -43.56 -39.88
C PRO A 1008 36.50 -42.27 -39.44
N PRO A 1009 35.81 -41.11 -39.50
CA PRO A 1009 36.34 -39.83 -39.06
C PRO A 1009 36.68 -39.83 -37.56
N GLY A 1010 37.53 -38.92 -37.11
CA GLY A 1010 37.97 -38.85 -35.71
C GLY A 1010 39.33 -39.50 -35.45
N ARG A 1011 40.01 -39.03 -34.39
CA ARG A 1011 41.31 -39.53 -33.88
C ARG A 1011 42.44 -39.56 -34.91
N GLY A 1012 42.36 -38.72 -35.94
CA GLY A 1012 43.41 -38.58 -36.94
C GLY A 1012 43.55 -39.75 -37.92
N ARG A 1013 42.60 -40.70 -37.96
CA ARG A 1013 42.70 -41.88 -38.85
C ARG A 1013 42.68 -41.49 -40.32
N GLN A 1014 41.85 -40.52 -40.69
CA GLN A 1014 41.79 -40.01 -42.07
C GLN A 1014 43.03 -39.19 -42.43
N MET A 1015 43.62 -38.49 -41.45
CA MET A 1015 44.92 -37.82 -41.63
C MET A 1015 46.04 -38.82 -41.89
N SER A 1016 46.08 -39.93 -41.12
CA SER A 1016 47.05 -41.02 -41.33
C SER A 1016 46.90 -41.65 -42.72
N CYS A 1017 45.67 -41.90 -43.16
CA CYS A 1017 45.40 -42.45 -44.49
C CYS A 1017 45.92 -41.55 -45.62
N LEU A 1018 45.75 -40.23 -45.50
CA LEU A 1018 46.27 -39.29 -46.49
C LEU A 1018 47.79 -39.21 -46.49
N LEU A 1019 48.43 -39.31 -45.32
CA LEU A 1019 49.89 -39.41 -45.22
C LEU A 1019 50.40 -40.67 -45.91
N ASP A 1020 49.78 -41.82 -45.66
CA ASP A 1020 50.14 -43.10 -46.29
C ASP A 1020 49.89 -43.04 -47.81
N ALA A 1021 48.80 -42.43 -48.25
CA ALA A 1021 48.46 -42.23 -49.66
C ALA A 1021 49.40 -41.26 -50.39
N LEU A 1022 50.00 -40.31 -49.67
CA LEU A 1022 51.00 -39.37 -50.22
C LEU A 1022 52.37 -40.06 -50.43
N GLU A 1023 52.72 -41.01 -49.55
CA GLU A 1023 53.96 -41.80 -49.64
C GLU A 1023 53.88 -42.91 -50.69
N ASP A 1024 52.68 -43.46 -50.96
CA ASP A 1024 52.47 -44.49 -51.99
C ASP A 1024 52.51 -43.89 -53.41
N LYS A 1025 53.54 -44.24 -54.18
CA LYS A 1025 53.72 -43.83 -55.58
C LYS A 1025 52.60 -44.27 -56.53
N ARG A 1026 51.74 -45.22 -56.12
CA ARG A 1026 50.61 -45.73 -56.92
C ARG A 1026 49.36 -44.85 -56.81
N ILE A 1027 49.24 -44.06 -55.76
CA ILE A 1027 48.06 -43.23 -55.49
C ILE A 1027 48.36 -41.80 -55.95
N ARG A 1028 47.44 -41.20 -56.70
CA ARG A 1028 47.61 -39.83 -57.23
C ARG A 1028 46.53 -38.93 -56.65
N LEU A 1029 46.89 -38.27 -55.54
CA LEU A 1029 46.09 -37.21 -54.92
C LEU A 1029 45.89 -36.02 -55.87
N GLN A 1030 44.82 -35.26 -55.65
CA GLN A 1030 44.59 -34.02 -56.37
C GLN A 1030 45.75 -33.03 -56.15
N PRO A 1031 46.11 -32.21 -57.16
CA PRO A 1031 47.25 -31.28 -57.06
C PRO A 1031 47.16 -30.33 -55.87
N GLU A 1032 45.95 -29.83 -55.56
CA GLU A 1032 45.74 -28.89 -54.46
C GLU A 1032 45.85 -29.58 -53.09
N CYS A 1033 45.24 -30.77 -52.92
CA CYS A 1033 45.41 -31.59 -51.72
C CYS A 1033 46.88 -31.95 -51.49
N LYS A 1034 47.56 -32.43 -52.54
CA LYS A 1034 48.98 -32.78 -52.47
C LYS A 1034 49.85 -31.61 -52.04
N LYS A 1035 49.63 -30.43 -52.62
CA LYS A 1035 50.38 -29.21 -52.29
C LYS A 1035 50.15 -28.80 -50.83
N ARG A 1036 48.90 -28.64 -50.42
CA ARG A 1036 48.54 -28.23 -49.05
C ARG A 1036 49.01 -29.25 -48.01
N MET A 1037 48.92 -30.54 -48.31
CA MET A 1037 49.40 -31.61 -47.43
C MET A 1037 50.94 -31.55 -47.26
N GLN A 1038 51.66 -31.28 -48.34
CA GLN A 1038 53.12 -31.10 -48.29
C GLN A 1038 53.51 -29.87 -47.46
N ASP A 1039 52.81 -28.74 -47.65
CA ASP A 1039 53.02 -27.52 -46.86
C ASP A 1039 52.86 -27.79 -45.35
N ARG A 1040 51.86 -28.60 -44.97
CA ARG A 1040 51.60 -28.99 -43.58
C ARG A 1040 52.67 -29.93 -43.00
N ILE A 1041 53.16 -30.89 -43.78
CA ILE A 1041 54.27 -31.76 -43.38
C ILE A 1041 55.51 -30.94 -43.03
N ASP A 1042 55.84 -29.94 -43.86
CA ASP A 1042 57.00 -29.07 -43.64
C ASP A 1042 56.81 -28.20 -42.38
N MET A 1043 55.62 -27.63 -42.20
CA MET A 1043 55.27 -26.86 -41.00
C MET A 1043 55.29 -27.70 -39.71
N TRP A 1044 54.76 -28.92 -39.72
CA TRP A 1044 54.84 -29.84 -38.58
C TRP A 1044 56.28 -30.25 -38.28
N GLY A 1045 57.10 -30.48 -39.32
CA GLY A 1045 58.52 -30.75 -39.18
C GLY A 1045 59.26 -29.61 -38.48
N TYR A 1046 58.97 -28.37 -38.88
CA TYR A 1046 59.52 -27.17 -38.24
C TYR A 1046 59.03 -27.03 -36.78
N ALA A 1047 57.73 -27.17 -36.53
CA ALA A 1047 57.15 -27.10 -35.20
C ALA A 1047 57.79 -28.14 -34.25
N ALA A 1048 57.99 -29.37 -34.73
CA ALA A 1048 58.64 -30.43 -33.97
C ALA A 1048 60.15 -30.17 -33.72
N LYS A 1049 60.81 -29.33 -34.54
CA LYS A 1049 62.21 -28.92 -34.33
C LYS A 1049 62.31 -27.84 -33.25
N VAL A 1050 61.40 -26.86 -33.26
CA VAL A 1050 61.32 -25.77 -32.28
C VAL A 1050 60.90 -26.28 -30.90
N THR A 1051 60.02 -27.28 -30.81
CA THR A 1051 59.64 -27.86 -29.51
C THR A 1051 60.73 -28.75 -28.90
N ARG A 1052 61.64 -29.30 -29.71
CA ARG A 1052 62.74 -30.15 -29.22
C ARG A 1052 63.89 -29.38 -28.58
N THR A 1053 64.03 -28.08 -28.83
CA THR A 1053 65.08 -27.24 -28.23
C THR A 1053 64.79 -26.81 -26.78
N ALA A 1054 63.62 -27.17 -26.23
CA ALA A 1054 63.17 -26.75 -24.90
C ALA A 1054 63.19 -27.85 -23.80
N ASP A 1055 63.53 -29.10 -24.12
CA ASP A 1055 63.31 -30.24 -23.19
C ASP A 1055 64.62 -30.77 -22.58
N GLY A 1056 64.79 -30.65 -21.24
CA GLY A 1056 65.90 -31.23 -20.48
C GLY A 1056 65.63 -32.68 -20.00
N PHE A 1057 66.68 -33.39 -19.54
CA PHE A 1057 66.63 -34.79 -19.04
C PHE A 1057 65.55 -35.10 -17.98
N VAL A 1058 65.11 -34.09 -17.25
CA VAL A 1058 64.08 -34.20 -16.20
C VAL A 1058 62.71 -34.61 -16.77
N ASP A 1059 62.38 -34.16 -17.98
CA ASP A 1059 61.08 -34.45 -18.59
C ASP A 1059 61.04 -35.85 -19.26
N LEU A 1060 62.20 -36.38 -19.66
CA LEU A 1060 62.34 -37.76 -20.14
C LEU A 1060 62.02 -38.77 -19.01
N ALA A 1061 62.48 -38.47 -17.79
CA ALA A 1061 62.17 -39.28 -16.61
C ALA A 1061 60.66 -39.24 -16.29
N ALA A 1062 60.04 -38.06 -16.40
CA ALA A 1062 58.59 -37.90 -16.21
C ALA A 1062 57.77 -38.69 -17.26
N ARG A 1063 58.19 -38.69 -18.52
CA ARG A 1063 57.55 -39.47 -19.60
C ARG A 1063 57.68 -40.98 -19.43
N VAL A 1064 58.84 -41.47 -18.96
CA VAL A 1064 59.04 -42.90 -18.65
C VAL A 1064 58.15 -43.35 -17.48
N LEU A 1065 58.06 -42.54 -16.43
CA LEU A 1065 57.24 -42.79 -15.24
C LEU A 1065 55.73 -42.72 -15.52
N GLN A 1066 55.31 -41.92 -16.50
CA GLN A 1066 53.91 -41.79 -16.92
C GLN A 1066 53.47 -42.81 -17.99
N SER A 1067 54.39 -43.62 -18.54
CA SER A 1067 54.01 -44.59 -19.58
C SER A 1067 53.22 -45.79 -19.00
N PRO A 1068 52.27 -46.38 -19.75
CA PRO A 1068 51.51 -47.55 -19.31
C PRO A 1068 52.39 -48.79 -19.12
N SER A 1069 53.54 -48.84 -19.80
CA SER A 1069 54.57 -49.87 -19.69
C SER A 1069 55.73 -49.49 -18.76
N LYS A 1070 55.53 -48.53 -17.85
CA LYS A 1070 56.57 -48.01 -16.93
C LYS A 1070 57.33 -49.11 -16.20
N ASN A 1071 56.65 -50.17 -15.78
CA ASN A 1071 57.26 -51.28 -15.06
C ASN A 1071 58.24 -52.07 -15.96
N TYR A 1072 57.90 -52.25 -17.24
CA TYR A 1072 58.78 -52.91 -18.21
C TYR A 1072 59.99 -52.04 -18.54
N ILE A 1073 59.79 -50.75 -18.79
CA ILE A 1073 60.88 -49.83 -19.14
C ILE A 1073 61.83 -49.65 -17.96
N LEU A 1074 61.31 -49.49 -16.73
CA LEU A 1074 62.14 -49.40 -15.53
C LEU A 1074 62.88 -50.71 -15.24
N LEU A 1075 62.26 -51.87 -15.51
CA LEU A 1075 62.93 -53.18 -15.39
C LEU A 1075 64.09 -53.32 -16.40
N MET A 1076 63.90 -52.89 -17.65
CA MET A 1076 64.96 -52.92 -18.67
C MET A 1076 66.11 -51.96 -18.34
N ILE A 1077 65.81 -50.77 -17.83
CA ILE A 1077 66.82 -49.81 -17.35
C ILE A 1077 67.56 -50.39 -16.13
N ALA A 1078 66.86 -50.98 -15.17
CA ALA A 1078 67.46 -51.63 -14.02
C ALA A 1078 68.37 -52.81 -14.42
N LEU A 1079 67.93 -53.65 -15.37
CA LEU A 1079 68.73 -54.74 -15.92
C LEU A 1079 69.99 -54.21 -16.64
N ALA A 1080 69.87 -53.14 -17.40
CA ALA A 1080 71.02 -52.50 -18.06
C ALA A 1080 72.02 -51.94 -17.03
N VAL A 1081 71.54 -51.30 -15.96
CA VAL A 1081 72.39 -50.81 -14.85
C VAL A 1081 73.03 -51.97 -14.09
N CYS A 1082 72.30 -53.06 -13.81
CA CYS A 1082 72.85 -54.26 -13.20
C CYS A 1082 73.91 -54.91 -14.09
N MET A 1083 73.71 -54.97 -15.41
CA MET A 1083 74.71 -55.47 -16.36
C MET A 1083 75.95 -54.57 -16.39
N LEU A 1084 75.78 -53.24 -16.39
CA LEU A 1084 76.89 -52.29 -16.29
C LEU A 1084 77.62 -52.38 -14.95
N PHE A 1085 76.91 -52.64 -13.85
CA PHE A 1085 77.49 -52.84 -12.53
C PHE A 1085 78.23 -54.18 -12.43
N LEU A 1086 77.70 -55.25 -13.03
CA LEU A 1086 78.38 -56.55 -13.12
C LEU A 1086 79.63 -56.47 -14.00
N ILE A 1087 79.55 -55.79 -15.15
CA ILE A 1087 80.70 -55.48 -15.99
C ILE A 1087 81.69 -54.59 -15.21
N GLY A 1088 81.21 -53.59 -14.47
CA GLY A 1088 82.03 -52.72 -13.63
C GLY A 1088 82.71 -53.44 -12.47
N LEU A 1089 82.09 -54.46 -11.88
CA LEU A 1089 82.68 -55.32 -10.84
C LEU A 1089 83.68 -56.32 -11.43
N LEU A 1090 83.41 -56.86 -12.62
CA LEU A 1090 84.33 -57.74 -13.35
C LEU A 1090 85.56 -56.95 -13.85
N CYS A 1091 85.36 -55.79 -14.46
CA CYS A 1091 86.41 -54.85 -14.87
C CYS A 1091 87.11 -54.20 -13.66
N GLY A 1092 86.43 -54.02 -12.54
CA GLY A 1092 86.99 -53.57 -11.26
C GLY A 1092 87.92 -54.61 -10.61
N ARG A 1093 87.60 -55.90 -10.75
CA ARG A 1093 88.50 -57.00 -10.35
C ARG A 1093 89.68 -57.18 -11.32
N ILE A 1094 89.50 -56.89 -12.61
CA ILE A 1094 90.58 -56.88 -13.60
C ILE A 1094 91.53 -55.69 -13.36
N THR A 1095 91.01 -54.50 -13.08
CA THR A 1095 91.85 -53.31 -12.79
C THR A 1095 92.56 -53.36 -11.43
N LYS A 1096 92.00 -54.07 -10.43
CA LYS A 1096 92.73 -54.40 -9.17
C LYS A 1096 93.79 -55.50 -9.33
N ARG A 1097 93.72 -56.35 -10.36
CA ARG A 1097 94.82 -57.27 -10.73
C ARG A 1097 95.90 -56.55 -11.54
N VAL A 1098 95.52 -55.67 -12.46
CA VAL A 1098 96.46 -54.91 -13.31
C VAL A 1098 97.27 -53.88 -12.51
N THR A 1099 96.70 -53.26 -11.47
CA THR A 1099 97.47 -52.36 -10.57
C THR A 1099 98.41 -53.08 -9.60
N ARG A 1100 98.28 -54.41 -9.43
CA ARG A 1100 99.24 -55.22 -8.66
C ARG A 1100 100.40 -55.72 -9.53
N GLU A 1101 100.19 -55.95 -10.82
CA GLU A 1101 101.28 -56.32 -11.75
C GLU A 1101 102.07 -55.14 -12.31
N LEU A 1102 101.55 -53.91 -12.28
CA LEU A 1102 102.30 -52.69 -12.63
C LEU A 1102 103.11 -52.07 -11.48
N LYS A 1103 103.19 -52.74 -10.31
CA LYS A 1103 104.02 -52.33 -9.17
C LYS A 1103 105.19 -53.28 -8.87
N ASP A 1104 105.33 -54.37 -9.63
CA ASP A 1104 106.49 -55.30 -9.60
C ASP A 1104 107.19 -55.40 -10.97
N ARG A 1105 107.26 -54.27 -11.70
CA ARG A 1105 108.23 -54.04 -12.78
C ARG A 1105 108.87 -52.67 -12.63
#